data_AF-A0ABD6EDG1-F1
#
_entry.id   AF-A0ABD6EDG1-F1
#
_cell.length_a   1.000
_cell.length_b   1.000
_cell.length_c   1.000
_cell.angle_alpha   90.00
_cell.angle_beta   90.00
_cell.angle_gamma   90.00
#
_symmetry.space_group_name_H-M   'P 1'
#
loop_
_entity.id
_entity.type
_entity.pdbx_description
1 polymer ?
#
loop_
_entity_poly.entity_id
_entity_poly.type
_entity_poly.pdbx_seq_one_letter_code
_entity_poly.pdbx_strand_id
1 'polypeptide(L)'
;MLRNREYAVFSGEEMATGFVTSFLIIIVLLFYYPISSTGATHCSFYCFTTPKENEKITTELYEQLPCTHFVYGYAHVTRENRLIPPTRFDLPSYTEQGNYRTFTRMKQWGGVKILLGVKQKGSPTFTDNKYSRVHFAELLIKTARKYNFDGLYLSFGGDYRSVLFQQFFETLAAKVKANAQRSEFGSRLFVVLAFPSTQAQSGLRNLHKLVDAVYLVTEDSESVSDPSTSRHLNPLLATNTIPVEDTVSGTALALVEDGEIPRKKIIIGLSIWARSYMMENPQNVGHGNAATDFGPSGNLTRRSDGRLSYPEICRVPDLKTRAAYDEQGIALSFTSNEGVWYSFELPRHRSLDTKLKWISSQEFGGVGLSSVQADDATNKCGEGRMPLHEFVGQKMKCADQLIRRNYNKCIRICHIRPEKVEDNFKVDSLEPQWCSHIVIAMVEFKDQQLMVSSKAKELLSEFRQWASHQQPHVLFSVGAESSSSEWRIQLESNASRYSLSMKLKDLMKEWEVDGVEVAWSAEAMTERSDRDALSSFLVQLRNILGKNALIVLTANPETALKRLYDITLIQRNCDYVILEGHSFWRHNSSTAGHFSIMFKDHPDLPDRTMTLESIATDWLSLLNNRSKLILGLSAEGHIQMLADNSHGDVRLYSTRTTGDTDKDSISQSEVVF
;
A
#
# COMPACT_ATOMS: atom_id res chain seq x y z
N MET A 1 70.59 49.99 -11.29
CA MET A 1 69.57 50.86 -11.92
C MET A 1 68.98 50.13 -13.11
N LEU A 2 67.66 50.24 -13.23
CA LEU A 2 66.73 49.67 -14.20
C LEU A 2 67.18 49.75 -15.68
N ARG A 3 66.83 48.73 -16.49
CA ARG A 3 65.81 48.89 -17.55
C ARG A 3 65.41 47.56 -18.23
N ASN A 4 64.10 47.44 -18.41
CA ASN A 4 63.28 46.30 -18.88
C ASN A 4 63.52 45.95 -20.36
N ARG A 5 63.80 44.68 -20.69
CA ARG A 5 62.90 43.56 -21.11
C ARG A 5 62.20 43.76 -22.47
N GLU A 6 62.84 43.16 -23.48
CA GLU A 6 62.43 42.87 -24.86
C GLU A 6 61.31 41.81 -24.92
N TYR A 7 60.24 42.01 -25.69
CA TYR A 7 60.04 41.77 -27.14
C TYR A 7 60.10 40.31 -27.58
N ALA A 8 58.92 39.82 -28.01
CA ALA A 8 58.72 38.60 -28.76
C ALA A 8 59.00 38.84 -30.25
N VAL A 9 59.70 37.91 -30.91
CA VAL A 9 59.51 37.58 -32.33
C VAL A 9 59.84 36.10 -32.55
N PHE A 10 58.94 35.43 -33.29
CA PHE A 10 58.96 34.05 -33.76
C PHE A 10 59.88 33.84 -34.99
N SER A 11 60.56 32.70 -35.05
CA SER A 11 60.84 31.86 -36.25
C SER A 11 61.75 30.70 -35.78
N GLY A 12 61.36 29.41 -35.83
CA GLY A 12 61.41 28.55 -37.02
C GLY A 12 62.89 28.23 -37.35
N GLU A 13 63.44 27.02 -37.37
CA GLU A 13 62.98 25.62 -37.46
C GLU A 13 64.12 24.76 -36.85
N GLU A 14 63.85 23.52 -36.40
CA GLU A 14 64.59 22.36 -36.94
C GLU A 14 64.08 21.00 -36.45
N MET A 15 64.08 20.09 -37.43
CA MET A 15 64.10 18.62 -37.39
C MET A 15 62.81 17.85 -37.09
N ALA A 16 62.08 17.69 -38.20
CA ALA A 16 61.18 16.61 -38.53
C ALA A 16 61.88 15.24 -38.71
N THR A 17 61.19 14.19 -38.29
CA THR A 17 61.01 12.86 -38.94
C THR A 17 59.76 12.25 -38.30
N GLY A 18 58.73 11.68 -38.94
CA GLY A 18 58.27 11.53 -40.31
C GLY A 18 56.96 10.71 -40.25
N PHE A 19 55.89 11.19 -40.92
CA PHE A 19 54.65 10.48 -41.36
C PHE A 19 53.90 9.62 -40.31
N VAL A 20 52.81 10.01 -39.65
CA VAL A 20 51.50 10.56 -40.07
C VAL A 20 50.86 9.83 -41.26
N THR A 21 50.12 8.78 -40.94
CA THR A 21 48.88 8.42 -41.65
C THR A 21 47.69 8.86 -40.79
N SER A 22 47.13 9.99 -41.20
CA SER A 22 45.75 10.45 -41.03
C SER A 22 44.73 9.31 -41.17
N PHE A 23 43.59 9.22 -40.50
CA PHE A 23 42.74 10.16 -39.76
C PHE A 23 41.66 9.31 -39.05
N LEU A 24 40.90 9.90 -38.11
CA LEU A 24 39.66 9.38 -37.49
C LEU A 24 39.75 8.49 -36.23
N ILE A 25 40.47 8.91 -35.18
CA ILE A 25 40.06 8.60 -33.79
C ILE A 25 40.33 9.84 -32.92
N ILE A 26 39.39 10.18 -32.03
CA ILE A 26 39.36 11.27 -31.03
C ILE A 26 38.78 12.62 -31.51
N ILE A 27 37.44 12.73 -31.52
CA ILE A 27 36.66 13.78 -30.81
C ILE A 27 35.24 13.22 -30.60
N VAL A 28 34.96 12.56 -29.45
CA VAL A 28 33.72 12.67 -28.66
C VAL A 28 34.03 12.11 -27.26
N LEU A 29 34.86 12.83 -26.50
CA LEU A 29 34.87 12.76 -25.03
C LEU A 29 34.12 13.99 -24.51
N LEU A 30 32.85 14.09 -24.89
CA LEU A 30 31.87 15.01 -24.30
C LEU A 30 30.66 14.19 -23.89
N PHE A 31 30.51 14.04 -22.58
CA PHE A 31 29.25 13.74 -21.91
C PHE A 31 28.45 12.54 -22.40
N TYR A 32 29.03 11.33 -22.29
CA TYR A 32 28.21 10.21 -21.81
C TYR A 32 28.05 10.38 -20.29
N TYR A 33 27.19 11.33 -19.89
CA TYR A 33 26.48 11.13 -18.64
C TYR A 33 25.77 9.78 -18.81
N PRO A 34 25.91 8.81 -17.89
CA PRO A 34 24.84 7.85 -17.77
C PRO A 34 23.61 8.72 -17.53
N ILE A 35 22.60 8.61 -18.41
CA ILE A 35 21.25 8.93 -18.00
C ILE A 35 21.03 7.95 -16.85
N SER A 36 21.35 8.40 -15.64
CA SER A 36 20.73 7.87 -14.46
C SER A 36 19.26 7.98 -14.80
N SER A 37 18.60 6.83 -14.95
CA SER A 37 17.17 6.80 -14.70
C SER A 37 17.02 7.54 -13.38
N THR A 38 16.42 8.73 -13.42
CA THR A 38 16.15 9.54 -12.24
C THR A 38 15.53 8.60 -11.24
N GLY A 39 16.30 8.23 -10.21
CA GLY A 39 15.91 7.19 -9.27
C GLY A 39 14.55 7.55 -8.73
N ALA A 40 13.62 6.60 -8.78
CA ALA A 40 12.25 6.75 -8.31
C ALA A 40 12.22 7.64 -7.06
N THR A 41 11.66 8.83 -7.20
CA THR A 41 11.46 9.74 -6.08
C THR A 41 10.49 9.06 -5.13
N HIS A 42 10.99 8.63 -3.97
CA HIS A 42 10.17 8.15 -2.85
C HIS A 42 9.23 9.30 -2.41
N CYS A 43 8.12 9.49 -3.10
CA CYS A 43 7.07 10.36 -2.60
C CYS A 43 6.33 9.64 -1.46
N SER A 44 5.94 10.36 -0.42
CA SER A 44 5.05 9.86 0.62
C SER A 44 3.65 10.46 0.46
N PHE A 45 2.60 9.64 0.57
CA PHE A 45 1.22 10.12 0.58
C PHE A 45 0.62 9.95 1.98
N TYR A 46 0.37 11.07 2.65
CA TYR A 46 -0.18 11.14 4.01
C TYR A 46 -1.70 11.32 3.99
N CYS A 47 -2.40 10.43 4.68
CA CYS A 47 -3.85 10.48 4.83
C CYS A 47 -4.22 10.62 6.30
N PHE A 48 -5.09 11.58 6.60
CA PHE A 48 -5.46 11.93 7.96
C PHE A 48 -6.82 11.37 8.31
N THR A 49 -6.94 10.78 9.49
CA THR A 49 -8.22 10.44 10.11
C THR A 49 -8.37 11.18 11.43
N THR A 50 -9.53 11.80 11.61
CA THR A 50 -9.87 12.65 12.76
C THR A 50 -11.21 12.24 13.38
N PRO A 51 -11.28 11.05 14.01
CA PRO A 51 -12.53 10.51 14.56
C PRO A 51 -13.20 11.49 15.52
N LYS A 52 -14.54 11.50 15.50
CA LYS A 52 -15.36 12.23 16.47
C LYS A 52 -15.32 11.53 17.84
N GLU A 53 -15.64 12.27 18.90
CA GLU A 53 -15.58 11.79 20.29
C GLU A 53 -16.27 10.44 20.55
N ASN A 54 -17.37 10.17 19.83
CA ASN A 54 -18.18 8.96 19.95
C ASN A 54 -18.09 8.02 18.73
N GLU A 55 -17.03 8.14 17.92
CA GLU A 55 -16.84 7.34 16.72
C GLU A 55 -16.04 6.07 16.99
N LYS A 56 -16.56 4.94 16.53
CA LYS A 56 -15.82 3.67 16.40
C LYS A 56 -15.32 3.54 14.97
N ILE A 57 -14.05 3.19 14.83
CA ILE A 57 -13.39 3.12 13.52
C ILE A 57 -13.34 1.69 13.01
N THR A 58 -13.66 1.52 11.73
CA THR A 58 -13.41 0.30 10.93
C THR A 58 -12.31 0.56 9.92
N THR A 59 -11.52 -0.46 9.58
CA THR A 59 -10.35 -0.29 8.70
C THR A 59 -10.68 -0.41 7.20
N GLU A 60 -11.84 -0.95 6.85
CA GLU A 60 -12.22 -1.31 5.46
C GLU A 60 -12.11 -0.16 4.46
N LEU A 61 -12.43 1.06 4.85
CA LEU A 61 -12.29 2.25 4.00
C LEU A 61 -10.81 2.59 3.79
N TYR A 62 -10.03 2.58 4.86
CA TYR A 62 -8.63 3.00 4.87
C TYR A 62 -7.73 2.00 4.14
N GLU A 63 -8.07 0.71 4.21
CA GLU A 63 -7.47 -0.40 3.45
C GLU A 63 -7.37 -0.13 1.96
N GLN A 64 -8.34 0.60 1.41
CA GLN A 64 -8.46 0.82 -0.02
C GLN A 64 -7.72 2.08 -0.47
N LEU A 65 -7.25 2.93 0.44
CA LEU A 65 -6.67 4.21 0.08
C LEU A 65 -5.21 4.10 -0.39
N PRO A 66 -4.75 4.96 -1.32
CA PRO A 66 -3.39 4.86 -1.89
C PRO A 66 -2.30 5.44 -0.97
N CYS A 67 -2.55 5.47 0.34
CA CYS A 67 -1.72 6.19 1.30
C CYS A 67 -0.51 5.35 1.70
N THR A 68 0.66 5.99 1.80
CA THR A 68 1.84 5.36 2.39
C THR A 68 1.95 5.63 3.89
N HIS A 69 1.34 6.72 4.36
CA HIS A 69 1.30 7.11 5.77
C HIS A 69 -0.13 7.44 6.19
N PHE A 70 -0.57 6.86 7.30
CA PHE A 70 -1.81 7.23 7.97
C PHE A 70 -1.50 7.98 9.26
N VAL A 71 -2.17 9.11 9.47
CA VAL A 71 -2.11 9.86 10.72
C VAL A 71 -3.45 9.71 11.44
N TYR A 72 -3.43 9.04 12.60
CA TYR A 72 -4.60 8.91 13.44
C TYR A 72 -4.61 10.02 14.48
N GLY A 73 -5.61 10.91 14.47
CA GLY A 73 -5.54 12.07 15.33
C GLY A 73 -6.84 12.76 15.71
N TYR A 74 -6.76 13.83 16.52
CA TYR A 74 -5.56 14.18 17.26
C TYR A 74 -5.74 13.91 18.75
N ALA A 75 -4.76 13.24 19.36
CA ALA A 75 -4.65 13.24 20.81
C ALA A 75 -4.32 14.67 21.27
N HIS A 76 -5.09 15.20 22.21
CA HIS A 76 -4.95 16.55 22.72
C HIS A 76 -4.02 16.59 23.93
N VAL A 77 -3.17 17.62 24.00
CA VAL A 77 -2.28 17.85 25.13
C VAL A 77 -2.93 18.81 26.14
N THR A 78 -3.06 18.39 27.40
CA THR A 78 -3.55 19.25 28.49
C THR A 78 -2.46 20.18 29.02
N ARG A 79 -2.84 21.19 29.83
CA ARG A 79 -1.87 22.07 30.51
C ARG A 79 -0.96 21.31 31.49
N GLU A 80 -1.42 20.18 32.00
CA GLU A 80 -0.65 19.27 32.87
C GLU A 80 0.19 18.27 32.05
N ASN A 81 0.36 18.51 30.75
CA ASN A 81 1.15 17.67 29.83
C ASN A 81 0.62 16.22 29.72
N ARG A 82 -0.70 16.02 29.82
CA ARG A 82 -1.36 14.73 29.60
C ARG A 82 -1.87 14.59 28.18
N LEU A 83 -1.93 13.36 27.67
CA LEU A 83 -2.54 13.04 26.37
C LEU A 83 -3.98 12.56 26.56
N ILE A 84 -4.92 13.27 25.95
CA ILE A 84 -6.33 12.88 25.87
C ILE A 84 -6.59 12.34 24.46
N PRO A 85 -7.00 11.07 24.30
CA PRO A 85 -7.38 10.53 23.00
C PRO A 85 -8.56 11.27 22.37
N PRO A 86 -8.64 11.37 21.02
CA PRO A 86 -9.74 12.03 20.34
C PRO A 86 -11.12 11.38 20.58
N THR A 87 -11.19 10.07 20.79
CA THR A 87 -12.45 9.35 21.07
C THR A 87 -12.37 8.51 22.33
N ARG A 88 -13.50 8.38 23.03
CA ARG A 88 -13.63 7.50 24.20
C ARG A 88 -13.40 6.02 23.85
N PHE A 89 -13.48 5.66 22.58
CA PHE A 89 -13.27 4.30 22.08
C PHE A 89 -11.81 4.04 21.64
N ASP A 90 -10.90 5.02 21.74
CA ASP A 90 -9.50 4.82 21.33
C ASP A 90 -8.76 3.81 22.21
N LEU A 91 -9.02 3.87 23.50
CA LEU A 91 -8.39 3.03 24.50
C LEU A 91 -9.17 1.70 24.63
N PRO A 92 -8.48 0.59 24.96
CA PRO A 92 -9.15 -0.68 25.18
C PRO A 92 -10.14 -0.61 26.34
N SER A 93 -11.27 -1.28 26.19
CA SER A 93 -12.25 -1.56 27.24
C SER A 93 -12.16 -3.02 27.68
N TYR A 94 -13.04 -3.45 28.59
CA TYR A 94 -13.12 -4.86 29.00
C TYR A 94 -13.49 -5.81 27.85
N THR A 95 -14.21 -5.32 26.82
CA THR A 95 -14.75 -6.14 25.73
C THR A 95 -14.12 -5.85 24.38
N GLU A 96 -13.42 -4.71 24.21
CA GLU A 96 -12.94 -4.24 22.91
C GLU A 96 -11.49 -3.73 23.00
N GLN A 97 -10.71 -3.97 21.95
CA GLN A 97 -9.29 -3.58 21.90
C GLN A 97 -9.04 -2.06 21.73
N GLY A 98 -10.09 -1.31 21.37
CA GLY A 98 -10.03 0.14 21.12
C GLY A 98 -9.61 0.50 19.68
N ASN A 99 -9.96 1.71 19.25
CA ASN A 99 -9.69 2.18 17.89
C ASN A 99 -8.19 2.28 17.58
N TYR A 100 -7.32 2.64 18.55
CA TYR A 100 -5.88 2.70 18.29
C TYR A 100 -5.31 1.35 17.85
N ARG A 101 -5.68 0.26 18.54
CA ARG A 101 -5.23 -1.09 18.15
C ARG A 101 -5.90 -1.56 16.87
N THR A 102 -7.18 -1.24 16.69
CA THR A 102 -7.93 -1.56 15.48
C THR A 102 -7.27 -0.92 14.25
N PHE A 103 -6.94 0.36 14.33
CA PHE A 103 -6.32 1.12 13.25
C PHE A 103 -4.86 0.72 13.01
N THR A 104 -4.10 0.41 14.06
CA THR A 104 -2.71 -0.07 13.90
C THR A 104 -2.60 -1.51 13.42
N ARG A 105 -3.71 -2.27 13.38
CA ARG A 105 -3.75 -3.60 12.73
C ARG A 105 -3.52 -3.52 11.23
N MET A 106 -3.81 -2.38 10.60
CA MET A 106 -3.63 -2.20 9.16
C MET A 106 -2.20 -2.44 8.67
N LYS A 107 -1.22 -2.34 9.56
CA LYS A 107 0.19 -2.66 9.28
C LYS A 107 0.42 -4.10 8.84
N GLN A 108 -0.48 -5.03 9.19
CA GLN A 108 -0.39 -6.44 8.77
C GLN A 108 -0.46 -6.61 7.24
N TRP A 109 -0.98 -5.60 6.52
CA TRP A 109 -1.07 -5.63 5.05
C TRP A 109 0.20 -5.13 4.36
N GLY A 110 1.22 -4.72 5.12
CA GLY A 110 2.50 -4.25 4.60
C GLY A 110 2.41 -2.86 3.96
N GLY A 111 3.57 -2.23 3.78
CA GLY A 111 3.70 -1.04 2.93
C GLY A 111 3.21 0.29 3.51
N VAL A 112 2.57 0.32 4.68
CA VAL A 112 2.04 1.55 5.29
C VAL A 112 2.66 1.86 6.65
N LYS A 113 2.85 3.14 6.96
CA LYS A 113 3.21 3.61 8.30
C LYS A 113 2.03 4.26 8.99
N ILE A 114 1.83 3.98 10.27
CA ILE A 114 0.72 4.54 11.04
C ILE A 114 1.27 5.37 12.19
N LEU A 115 0.97 6.67 12.17
CA LEU A 115 1.48 7.67 13.09
C LEU A 115 0.38 8.09 14.07
N LEU A 116 0.77 8.22 15.35
CA LEU A 116 -0.08 8.86 16.36
C LEU A 116 -0.01 10.38 16.16
N GLY A 117 -1.12 10.98 15.76
CA GLY A 117 -1.29 12.41 15.67
C GLY A 117 -1.52 13.03 17.04
N VAL A 118 -0.68 14.01 17.41
CA VAL A 118 -0.80 14.77 18.65
C VAL A 118 -0.91 16.24 18.33
N LYS A 119 -1.93 16.90 18.89
CA LYS A 119 -2.16 18.34 18.72
C LYS A 119 -2.16 19.09 20.04
N GLN A 120 -1.38 20.17 20.11
CA GLN A 120 -1.35 21.10 21.22
C GLN A 120 -1.58 22.52 20.68
N LYS A 121 -2.41 23.32 21.36
CA LYS A 121 -2.70 24.71 21.00
C LYS A 121 -2.10 25.68 22.03
N GLY A 122 -1.63 26.84 21.57
CA GLY A 122 -1.02 27.87 22.41
C GLY A 122 0.39 27.49 22.90
N SER A 123 0.88 28.15 23.95
CA SER A 123 2.23 27.92 24.47
C SER A 123 2.38 26.53 25.14
N PRO A 124 3.37 25.71 24.74
CA PRO A 124 3.52 24.34 25.23
C PRO A 124 4.21 24.28 26.60
N THR A 125 3.43 24.00 27.64
CA THR A 125 3.88 23.80 29.04
C THR A 125 4.87 22.65 29.22
N PHE A 126 4.94 21.71 28.27
CA PHE A 126 5.94 20.63 28.31
C PHE A 126 7.36 21.12 28.04
N THR A 127 7.54 22.36 27.56
CA THR A 127 8.86 22.94 27.28
C THR A 127 9.47 23.67 28.48
N ASP A 128 8.65 24.07 29.47
CA ASP A 128 8.99 25.01 30.56
C ASP A 128 10.22 24.60 31.38
N ASN A 129 10.40 23.31 31.64
CA ASN A 129 11.53 22.82 32.42
C ASN A 129 11.99 21.43 31.96
N LYS A 130 13.23 21.06 32.34
CA LYS A 130 13.87 19.81 31.94
C LYS A 130 13.04 18.57 32.31
N TYR A 131 12.42 18.57 33.49
CA TYR A 131 11.60 17.45 33.94
C TYR A 131 10.39 17.25 33.01
N SER A 132 9.68 18.33 32.70
CA SER A 132 8.50 18.30 31.82
C SER A 132 8.85 17.85 30.41
N ARG A 133 9.99 18.32 29.86
CA ARG A 133 10.47 17.89 28.53
C ARG A 133 10.74 16.39 28.47
N VAL A 134 11.47 15.87 29.45
CA VAL A 134 11.80 14.44 29.53
C VAL A 134 10.54 13.61 29.73
N HIS A 135 9.69 14.00 30.68
CA HIS A 135 8.47 13.28 31.02
C HIS A 135 7.51 13.21 29.83
N PHE A 136 7.29 14.33 29.14
CA PHE A 136 6.39 14.38 27.99
C PHE A 136 6.94 13.62 26.78
N ALA A 137 8.25 13.72 26.50
CA ALA A 137 8.89 12.91 25.45
C ALA A 137 8.74 11.40 25.72
N GLU A 138 8.91 10.96 26.96
CA GLU A 138 8.69 9.57 27.36
C GLU A 138 7.23 9.16 27.25
N LEU A 139 6.29 10.04 27.61
CA LEU A 139 4.86 9.79 27.47
C LEU A 139 4.46 9.56 26.01
N LEU A 140 4.95 10.38 25.07
CA LEU A 140 4.71 10.20 23.63
C LEU A 140 5.21 8.83 23.14
N ILE A 141 6.47 8.51 23.45
CA ILE A 141 7.10 7.24 23.03
C ILE A 141 6.35 6.05 23.65
N LYS A 142 6.08 6.10 24.95
CA LYS A 142 5.35 5.03 25.66
C LYS A 142 3.97 4.81 25.06
N THR A 143 3.25 5.87 24.74
CA THR A 143 1.91 5.79 24.14
C THR A 143 1.97 5.20 22.74
N ALA A 144 2.85 5.70 21.88
CA ALA A 144 3.02 5.18 20.52
C ALA A 144 3.35 3.68 20.53
N ARG A 145 4.30 3.25 21.39
CA ARG A 145 4.68 1.85 21.53
C ARG A 145 3.57 0.99 22.10
N LYS A 146 2.89 1.44 23.17
CA LYS A 146 1.81 0.70 23.83
C LYS A 146 0.73 0.29 22.84
N TYR A 147 0.40 1.17 21.90
CA TYR A 147 -0.66 0.96 20.91
C TYR A 147 -0.14 0.65 19.50
N ASN A 148 1.13 0.26 19.37
CA ASN A 148 1.70 -0.22 18.11
C ASN A 148 1.69 0.80 16.95
N PHE A 149 1.89 2.09 17.23
CA PHE A 149 2.16 3.09 16.19
C PHE A 149 3.62 2.99 15.71
N ASP A 150 3.85 3.28 14.43
CA ASP A 150 5.20 3.33 13.83
C ASP A 150 5.90 4.67 14.08
N GLY A 151 5.16 5.67 14.57
CA GLY A 151 5.68 7.00 14.75
C GLY A 151 4.70 8.01 15.33
N LEU A 152 5.13 9.26 15.29
CA LEU A 152 4.46 10.42 15.85
C LEU A 152 4.29 11.48 14.76
N TYR A 153 3.10 12.05 14.65
CA TYR A 153 2.85 13.29 13.93
C TYR A 153 2.52 14.38 14.96
N LEU A 154 3.35 15.41 15.03
CA LEU A 154 3.31 16.41 16.11
C LEU A 154 2.92 17.77 15.53
N SER A 155 1.77 18.28 15.93
CA SER A 155 1.30 19.64 15.61
C SER A 155 1.17 20.43 16.90
N PHE A 156 2.20 21.22 17.21
CA PHE A 156 2.27 22.00 18.44
C PHE A 156 2.21 23.49 18.15
N GLY A 157 1.51 24.24 19.00
CA GLY A 157 1.58 25.69 18.97
C GLY A 157 2.86 26.21 19.63
N GLY A 158 3.07 27.52 19.52
CA GLY A 158 4.18 28.23 20.15
C GLY A 158 5.23 28.74 19.17
N ASP A 159 6.29 29.32 19.71
CA ASP A 159 7.41 29.87 18.94
C ASP A 159 8.43 28.78 18.62
N TYR A 160 8.50 28.36 17.35
CA TYR A 160 9.44 27.35 16.87
C TYR A 160 10.91 27.80 16.97
N ARG A 161 11.17 29.10 17.18
CA ARG A 161 12.53 29.63 17.44
C ARG A 161 12.94 29.53 18.90
N SER A 162 12.02 29.17 19.79
CA SER A 162 12.31 29.05 21.21
C SER A 162 13.38 27.98 21.46
N VAL A 163 14.42 28.37 22.19
CA VAL A 163 15.46 27.44 22.66
C VAL A 163 14.85 26.30 23.49
N LEU A 164 13.81 26.58 24.27
CA LEU A 164 13.11 25.57 25.07
C LEU A 164 12.38 24.55 24.19
N PHE A 165 11.81 25.01 23.07
CA PHE A 165 11.15 24.15 22.09
C PHE A 165 12.18 23.28 21.36
N GLN A 166 13.31 23.86 20.95
CA GLN A 166 14.42 23.09 20.37
C GLN A 166 14.95 22.01 21.34
N GLN A 167 15.18 22.37 22.60
CA GLN A 167 15.63 21.43 23.64
C GLN A 167 14.65 20.27 23.85
N PHE A 168 13.34 20.51 23.65
CA PHE A 168 12.35 19.44 23.71
C PHE A 168 12.54 18.45 22.55
N PHE A 169 12.72 18.91 21.31
CA PHE A 169 12.97 18.01 20.18
C PHE A 169 14.32 17.29 20.27
N GLU A 170 15.35 17.93 20.83
CA GLU A 170 16.62 17.26 21.13
C GLU A 170 16.41 16.12 22.15
N THR A 171 15.65 16.41 23.21
CA THR A 171 15.28 15.41 24.22
C THR A 171 14.48 14.26 23.61
N LEU A 172 13.49 14.58 22.78
CA LEU A 172 12.65 13.59 22.09
C LEU A 172 13.48 12.71 21.15
N ALA A 173 14.34 13.31 20.30
CA ALA A 173 15.20 12.59 19.37
C ALA A 173 16.16 11.64 20.11
N ALA A 174 16.78 12.11 21.20
CA ALA A 174 17.65 11.28 22.05
C ALA A 174 16.88 10.10 22.66
N LYS A 175 15.66 10.33 23.17
CA LYS A 175 14.82 9.28 23.76
C LYS A 175 14.31 8.28 22.71
N VAL A 176 13.94 8.73 21.52
CA VAL A 176 13.55 7.87 20.39
C VAL A 176 14.72 6.96 19.99
N LYS A 177 15.94 7.50 19.89
CA LYS A 177 17.15 6.73 19.60
C LYS A 177 17.44 5.69 20.69
N ALA A 178 17.39 6.09 21.96
CA ALA A 178 17.61 5.19 23.09
C ALA A 178 16.54 4.09 23.19
N ASN A 179 15.27 4.42 22.90
CA ASN A 179 14.19 3.44 22.87
C ASN A 179 14.38 2.41 21.76
N ALA A 180 14.85 2.82 20.58
CA ALA A 180 15.13 1.92 19.47
C ALA A 180 16.25 0.91 19.80
N GLN A 181 17.31 1.36 20.49
CA GLN A 181 18.43 0.50 20.87
C GLN A 181 18.06 -0.57 21.91
N ARG A 182 17.07 -0.31 22.76
CA ARG A 182 16.60 -1.24 23.80
C ARG A 182 15.52 -2.21 23.32
N SER A 183 14.98 -1.98 22.13
CA SER A 183 13.85 -2.75 21.63
C SER A 183 14.35 -3.96 20.85
N GLU A 184 14.33 -5.16 21.46
CA GLU A 184 14.66 -6.42 20.78
C GLU A 184 13.82 -6.69 19.52
N PHE A 185 12.64 -6.04 19.40
CA PHE A 185 11.65 -6.32 18.35
C PHE A 185 11.06 -5.08 17.66
N GLY A 186 11.64 -3.87 17.83
CA GLY A 186 10.97 -2.62 17.41
C GLY A 186 11.86 -1.67 16.62
N SER A 187 11.43 -1.32 15.40
CA SER A 187 12.04 -0.26 14.57
C SER A 187 11.97 1.10 15.27
N ARG A 188 12.90 2.01 14.98
CA ARG A 188 12.89 3.39 15.51
C ARG A 188 11.58 4.09 15.11
N LEU A 189 10.95 4.80 16.07
CA LEU A 189 9.77 5.62 15.78
C LEU A 189 10.09 6.71 14.76
N PHE A 190 9.21 6.85 13.77
CA PHE A 190 9.26 7.91 12.76
C PHE A 190 8.61 9.19 13.30
N VAL A 191 9.26 10.35 13.22
CA VAL A 191 8.76 11.60 13.81
C VAL A 191 8.52 12.64 12.72
N VAL A 192 7.28 13.12 12.62
CA VAL A 192 6.88 14.20 11.71
C VAL A 192 6.52 15.42 12.52
N LEU A 193 7.14 16.56 12.21
CA LEU A 193 6.78 17.85 12.80
C LEU A 193 5.92 18.63 11.81
N ALA A 194 4.69 18.93 12.22
CA ALA A 194 3.78 19.79 11.49
C ALA A 194 3.90 21.23 11.98
N PHE A 195 3.86 22.17 11.04
CA PHE A 195 3.94 23.60 11.31
C PHE A 195 3.09 24.35 10.27
N PRO A 196 2.49 25.47 10.68
CA PRO A 196 1.61 26.24 9.82
C PRO A 196 2.39 27.05 8.78
N SER A 197 1.77 27.28 7.63
CA SER A 197 2.30 28.11 6.54
C SER A 197 2.67 29.53 6.99
N THR A 198 1.91 30.11 7.91
CA THR A 198 2.18 31.44 8.50
C THR A 198 3.52 31.53 9.22
N GLN A 199 4.08 30.40 9.64
CA GLN A 199 5.38 30.33 10.31
C GLN A 199 6.49 29.78 9.38
N ALA A 200 6.24 29.62 8.09
CA ALA A 200 7.24 29.11 7.14
C ALA A 200 8.50 29.99 7.08
N GLN A 201 8.34 31.31 7.16
CA GLN A 201 9.42 32.29 7.16
C GLN A 201 10.15 32.41 8.51
N SER A 202 9.64 31.77 9.57
CA SER A 202 10.18 31.94 10.94
C SER A 202 11.48 31.15 11.20
N GLY A 203 12.08 30.53 10.18
CA GLY A 203 13.40 29.92 10.27
C GLY A 203 13.40 28.68 11.17
N LEU A 204 12.94 27.54 10.65
CA LEU A 204 13.00 26.20 11.29
C LEU A 204 14.45 25.64 11.40
N ARG A 205 15.46 26.52 11.49
CA ARG A 205 16.86 26.17 11.40
C ARG A 205 17.19 25.16 12.50
N ASN A 206 17.75 24.02 12.10
CA ASN A 206 18.11 22.86 12.93
C ASN A 206 16.99 21.97 13.48
N LEU A 207 15.75 22.45 13.66
CA LEU A 207 14.63 21.58 14.10
C LEU A 207 14.38 20.44 13.12
N HIS A 208 14.47 20.73 11.82
CA HIS A 208 14.31 19.71 10.78
C HIS A 208 15.35 18.59 10.92
N LYS A 209 16.52 18.80 11.53
CA LYS A 209 17.55 17.76 11.72
C LYS A 209 17.18 16.74 12.80
N LEU A 210 16.26 17.10 13.69
CA LEU A 210 15.85 16.30 14.84
C LEU A 210 14.62 15.41 14.56
N VAL A 211 13.97 15.61 13.41
CA VAL A 211 12.77 14.88 12.99
C VAL A 211 13.01 14.18 11.65
N ASP A 212 12.12 13.29 11.25
CA ASP A 212 12.24 12.53 10.00
C ASP A 212 11.63 13.24 8.81
N ALA A 213 10.52 13.94 9.02
CA ALA A 213 9.86 14.74 8.02
C ALA A 213 9.24 15.99 8.64
N VAL A 214 8.98 16.97 7.79
CA VAL A 214 8.45 18.27 8.14
C VAL A 214 7.20 18.46 7.29
N TYR A 215 6.03 18.62 7.92
CA TYR A 215 4.73 18.69 7.24
C TYR A 215 4.22 20.13 7.21
N LEU A 216 4.16 20.72 6.02
CA LEU A 216 3.62 22.06 5.82
C LEU A 216 2.10 22.01 5.86
N VAL A 217 1.49 22.65 6.86
CA VAL A 217 0.04 22.79 6.96
C VAL A 217 -0.37 24.06 6.20
N THR A 218 -0.99 23.93 5.03
CA THR A 218 -1.42 25.07 4.19
C THR A 218 -2.72 25.71 4.68
N GLU A 219 -3.58 24.96 5.39
CA GLU A 219 -4.78 25.50 6.06
C GLU A 219 -4.60 25.39 7.58
N ASP A 220 -4.09 26.45 8.21
CA ASP A 220 -4.02 26.53 9.67
C ASP A 220 -5.33 27.06 10.26
N SER A 221 -5.74 26.45 11.37
CA SER A 221 -6.92 26.85 12.13
C SER A 221 -6.85 28.26 12.71
N GLU A 222 -5.69 28.90 12.82
CA GLU A 222 -5.57 30.24 13.42
C GLU A 222 -5.69 31.37 12.37
N SER A 223 -5.00 31.30 11.23
CA SER A 223 -5.15 32.31 10.15
C SER A 223 -6.47 32.21 9.37
N VAL A 224 -7.07 31.01 9.33
CA VAL A 224 -8.35 30.73 8.65
C VAL A 224 -9.53 30.77 9.64
N SER A 225 -9.32 31.24 10.88
CA SER A 225 -10.42 31.45 11.85
C SER A 225 -11.10 32.81 11.72
N ASP A 226 -10.54 33.72 10.93
CA ASP A 226 -11.12 35.03 10.66
C ASP A 226 -12.19 34.91 9.55
N PRO A 227 -13.48 35.11 9.87
CA PRO A 227 -14.53 35.07 8.88
C PRO A 227 -14.67 36.38 8.09
N SER A 228 -13.95 37.45 8.48
CA SER A 228 -14.14 38.79 7.92
C SER A 228 -13.51 38.98 6.53
N THR A 229 -12.63 38.07 6.12
CA THR A 229 -11.89 38.18 4.85
C THR A 229 -11.85 36.83 4.14
N SER A 230 -12.31 36.78 2.90
CA SER A 230 -12.31 35.57 2.08
C SER A 230 -10.91 35.15 1.65
N ARG A 231 -10.60 33.85 1.70
CA ARG A 231 -9.31 33.28 1.31
C ARG A 231 -9.48 32.05 0.44
N HIS A 232 -8.70 31.97 -0.64
CA HIS A 232 -8.63 30.77 -1.48
C HIS A 232 -8.06 29.58 -0.70
N LEU A 233 -8.56 28.39 -1.02
CA LEU A 233 -8.04 27.11 -0.56
C LEU A 233 -6.85 26.68 -1.43
N ASN A 234 -5.71 26.45 -0.78
CA ASN A 234 -4.47 25.99 -1.41
C ASN A 234 -4.10 26.73 -2.73
N PRO A 235 -4.11 28.07 -2.84
CA PRO A 235 -3.67 28.69 -4.08
C PRO A 235 -2.20 28.32 -4.34
N LEU A 236 -1.87 27.91 -5.56
CA LEU A 236 -0.51 27.44 -5.84
C LEU A 236 0.45 28.61 -5.93
N LEU A 237 0.05 29.66 -6.65
CA LEU A 237 0.89 30.79 -7.05
C LEU A 237 0.28 32.12 -6.62
N ALA A 238 1.14 33.11 -6.44
CA ALA A 238 0.72 34.46 -6.08
C ALA A 238 0.12 35.19 -7.29
N THR A 239 -0.79 36.11 -7.00
CA THR A 239 -1.40 37.01 -7.98
C THR A 239 -1.46 38.42 -7.40
N ASN A 240 -2.06 39.37 -8.12
CA ASN A 240 -2.27 40.71 -7.58
C ASN A 240 -3.20 40.74 -6.35
N THR A 241 -4.00 39.69 -6.13
CA THR A 241 -4.94 39.57 -5.01
C THR A 241 -4.59 38.44 -4.04
N ILE A 242 -3.75 37.48 -4.43
CA ILE A 242 -3.29 36.37 -3.59
C ILE A 242 -1.83 36.63 -3.20
N PRO A 243 -1.55 36.99 -1.94
CA PRO A 243 -0.19 37.23 -1.45
C PRO A 243 0.67 35.96 -1.48
N VAL A 244 1.99 36.10 -1.58
CA VAL A 244 2.94 34.97 -1.66
C VAL A 244 2.86 34.09 -0.41
N GLU A 245 2.68 34.69 0.76
CA GLU A 245 2.54 34.03 2.06
C GLU A 245 1.27 33.17 2.19
N ASP A 246 0.27 33.39 1.33
CA ASP A 246 -0.95 32.60 1.30
C ASP A 246 -0.89 31.44 0.29
N THR A 247 0.22 31.33 -0.46
CA THR A 247 0.37 30.34 -1.53
C THR A 247 1.14 29.11 -1.08
N VAL A 248 0.79 27.97 -1.67
CA VAL A 248 1.52 26.71 -1.47
C VAL A 248 2.96 26.86 -1.95
N SER A 249 3.21 27.50 -3.11
CA SER A 249 4.57 27.65 -3.60
C SER A 249 5.41 28.58 -2.73
N GLY A 250 4.88 29.74 -2.36
CA GLY A 250 5.60 30.74 -1.58
C GLY A 250 6.00 30.18 -0.21
N THR A 251 5.07 29.56 0.50
CA THR A 251 5.32 29.00 1.83
C THR A 251 6.23 27.78 1.79
N ALA A 252 6.11 26.91 0.78
CA ALA A 252 7.00 25.77 0.63
C ALA A 252 8.43 26.17 0.25
N LEU A 253 8.60 27.19 -0.61
CA LEU A 253 9.92 27.69 -1.01
C LEU A 253 10.60 28.45 0.14
N ALA A 254 9.86 29.23 0.93
CA ALA A 254 10.38 29.86 2.15
C ALA A 254 10.99 28.83 3.13
N LEU A 255 10.40 27.64 3.26
CA LEU A 255 10.99 26.58 4.07
C LEU A 255 12.30 26.03 3.54
N VAL A 256 12.44 25.98 2.22
CA VAL A 256 13.65 25.50 1.57
C VAL A 256 14.75 26.55 1.74
N GLU A 257 14.42 27.82 1.46
CA GLU A 257 15.38 28.92 1.40
C GLU A 257 15.71 29.47 2.80
N ASP A 258 14.70 29.90 3.56
CA ASP A 258 14.89 30.50 4.90
C ASP A 258 15.07 29.43 5.98
N GLY A 259 14.34 28.31 5.84
CA GLY A 259 14.38 27.20 6.79
C GLY A 259 15.56 26.23 6.57
N GLU A 260 16.25 26.33 5.44
CA GLU A 260 17.30 25.40 4.98
C GLU A 260 16.86 23.93 5.03
N ILE A 261 15.58 23.65 4.76
CA ILE A 261 15.04 22.29 4.81
C ILE A 261 15.17 21.63 3.44
N PRO A 262 15.79 20.44 3.35
CA PRO A 262 15.81 19.69 2.10
C PRO A 262 14.40 19.39 1.59
N ARG A 263 14.14 19.66 0.30
CA ARG A 263 12.83 19.43 -0.36
C ARG A 263 12.26 18.04 -0.06
N LYS A 264 13.09 17.00 -0.17
CA LYS A 264 12.75 15.59 0.12
C LYS A 264 12.27 15.32 1.56
N LYS A 265 12.47 16.26 2.49
CA LYS A 265 12.02 16.19 3.89
C LYS A 265 10.70 16.92 4.13
N ILE A 266 10.29 17.78 3.21
CA ILE A 266 9.07 18.58 3.29
C ILE A 266 7.93 17.78 2.66
N ILE A 267 6.86 17.58 3.41
CA ILE A 267 5.59 17.03 2.94
C ILE A 267 4.62 18.21 2.79
N ILE A 268 4.08 18.40 1.58
CA ILE A 268 3.13 19.47 1.30
C ILE A 268 1.74 19.02 1.72
N GLY A 269 1.18 19.62 2.77
CA GLY A 269 -0.21 19.40 3.13
C GLY A 269 -1.13 20.19 2.23
N LEU A 270 -2.19 19.55 1.72
CA LEU A 270 -3.29 20.19 1.03
C LEU A 270 -4.57 19.89 1.81
N SER A 271 -5.39 20.91 2.02
CA SER A 271 -6.74 20.69 2.53
C SER A 271 -7.70 20.40 1.40
N ILE A 272 -8.57 19.41 1.58
CA ILE A 272 -9.64 19.09 0.63
C ILE A 272 -11.03 19.41 1.20
N TRP A 273 -11.07 20.04 2.37
CA TRP A 273 -12.29 20.67 2.85
C TRP A 273 -12.54 21.93 2.02
N ALA A 274 -13.73 22.05 1.43
CA ALA A 274 -14.14 23.31 0.85
C ALA A 274 -14.32 24.35 1.96
N ARG A 275 -14.07 25.63 1.65
CA ARG A 275 -14.28 26.77 2.53
C ARG A 275 -15.29 27.72 1.91
N SER A 276 -16.14 28.32 2.73
CA SER A 276 -17.19 29.25 2.30
C SER A 276 -17.23 30.51 3.18
N TYR A 277 -17.55 31.63 2.54
CA TYR A 277 -17.64 32.96 3.15
C TYR A 277 -18.91 33.66 2.65
N MET A 278 -19.63 34.33 3.55
CA MET A 278 -20.74 35.20 3.20
C MET A 278 -20.18 36.58 2.82
N MET A 279 -20.19 36.92 1.53
CA MET A 279 -19.54 38.13 1.04
C MET A 279 -20.32 39.38 1.44
N GLU A 280 -19.61 40.44 1.85
CA GLU A 280 -20.24 41.73 2.15
C GLU A 280 -20.84 42.36 0.88
N ASN A 281 -20.12 42.25 -0.24
CA ASN A 281 -20.60 42.66 -1.56
C ASN A 281 -20.52 41.49 -2.55
N PRO A 282 -21.65 40.88 -2.95
CA PRO A 282 -21.68 39.78 -3.91
C PRO A 282 -21.11 40.10 -5.30
N GLN A 283 -20.90 41.38 -5.63
CA GLN A 283 -20.28 41.82 -6.89
C GLN A 283 -18.75 41.99 -6.78
N ASN A 284 -18.20 41.99 -5.56
CA ASN A 284 -16.77 42.09 -5.31
C ASN A 284 -16.31 40.86 -4.52
N VAL A 285 -15.93 39.82 -5.27
CA VAL A 285 -15.63 38.49 -4.75
C VAL A 285 -14.24 38.05 -5.17
N GLY A 286 -13.58 37.27 -4.33
CA GLY A 286 -12.22 36.82 -4.56
C GLY A 286 -11.41 36.73 -3.28
N HIS A 287 -10.10 36.51 -3.42
CA HIS A 287 -9.19 36.49 -2.27
C HIS A 287 -9.06 37.90 -1.67
N GLY A 288 -9.06 38.00 -0.35
CA GLY A 288 -8.84 39.26 0.37
C GLY A 288 -10.04 40.21 0.40
N ASN A 289 -11.19 39.81 -0.14
CA ASN A 289 -12.40 40.64 -0.10
C ASN A 289 -13.15 40.48 1.23
N ALA A 290 -13.87 41.53 1.60
CA ALA A 290 -14.61 41.58 2.85
C ALA A 290 -15.78 40.57 2.86
N ALA A 291 -15.87 39.83 3.94
CA ALA A 291 -16.94 38.90 4.25
C ALA A 291 -17.55 39.27 5.60
N THR A 292 -18.84 38.98 5.76
CA THR A 292 -19.58 39.27 7.00
C THR A 292 -19.50 38.12 7.99
N ASP A 293 -19.45 36.90 7.50
CA ASP A 293 -19.28 35.68 8.28
C ASP A 293 -18.78 34.53 7.38
N PHE A 294 -18.55 33.35 7.95
CA PHE A 294 -18.48 32.11 7.19
C PHE A 294 -19.79 31.81 6.48
N GLY A 295 -19.70 31.04 5.39
CA GLY A 295 -20.88 30.53 4.69
C GLY A 295 -21.70 29.56 5.56
N PRO A 296 -22.93 29.26 5.13
CA PRO A 296 -23.86 28.41 5.88
C PRO A 296 -23.32 26.99 6.08
N SER A 297 -23.66 26.39 7.22
CA SER A 297 -23.29 25.01 7.55
C SER A 297 -23.88 24.00 6.56
N GLY A 298 -23.04 23.08 6.09
CA GLY A 298 -23.50 21.94 5.29
C GLY A 298 -24.35 20.95 6.10
N ASN A 299 -25.28 20.27 5.42
CA ASN A 299 -26.25 19.38 6.05
C ASN A 299 -25.64 18.09 6.62
N LEU A 300 -24.50 17.63 6.12
CA LEU A 300 -23.88 16.36 6.50
C LEU A 300 -22.92 16.52 7.67
N THR A 301 -22.06 17.53 7.62
CA THR A 301 -21.00 17.75 8.60
C THR A 301 -21.42 18.72 9.70
N ARG A 302 -22.40 19.60 9.42
CA ARG A 302 -22.96 20.62 10.33
C ARG A 302 -21.90 21.52 10.94
N ARG A 303 -20.85 21.80 10.18
CA ARG A 303 -19.76 22.67 10.64
C ARG A 303 -20.14 24.13 10.49
N SER A 304 -19.90 24.92 11.53
CA SER A 304 -20.16 26.37 11.53
C SER A 304 -18.92 27.21 11.18
N ASP A 305 -17.78 26.57 10.91
CA ASP A 305 -16.54 27.25 10.54
C ASP A 305 -16.37 27.37 9.02
N GLY A 306 -17.47 27.43 8.27
CA GLY A 306 -17.48 27.57 6.81
C GLY A 306 -16.90 26.39 6.03
N ARG A 307 -16.54 25.28 6.70
CA ARG A 307 -16.00 24.08 6.04
C ARG A 307 -17.10 23.15 5.54
N LEU A 308 -16.95 22.67 4.31
CA LEU A 308 -17.81 21.68 3.69
C LEU A 308 -16.99 20.49 3.20
N SER A 309 -17.52 19.29 3.38
CA SER A 309 -16.99 18.07 2.76
C SER A 309 -17.30 18.04 1.26
N TYR A 310 -16.59 17.21 0.50
CA TYR A 310 -16.80 17.01 -0.93
C TYR A 310 -18.27 16.62 -1.27
N PRO A 311 -18.93 15.69 -0.53
CA PRO A 311 -20.36 15.43 -0.65
C PRO A 311 -21.28 16.64 -0.45
N GLU A 312 -20.87 17.66 0.30
CA GLU A 312 -21.67 18.87 0.52
C GLU A 312 -21.45 19.88 -0.60
N ILE A 313 -20.20 20.18 -0.94
CA ILE A 313 -19.87 21.16 -1.98
C ILE A 313 -20.29 20.69 -3.38
N CYS A 314 -20.16 19.41 -3.72
CA CYS A 314 -20.50 18.89 -5.06
C CYS A 314 -21.99 19.00 -5.40
N ARG A 315 -22.84 19.26 -4.40
CA ARG A 315 -24.29 19.41 -4.53
C ARG A 315 -24.76 20.86 -4.45
N VAL A 316 -23.86 21.81 -4.26
CA VAL A 316 -24.22 23.23 -4.30
C VAL A 316 -24.75 23.55 -5.70
N PRO A 317 -25.95 24.15 -5.82
CA PRO A 317 -26.53 24.49 -7.12
C PRO A 317 -25.58 25.32 -7.97
N ASP A 318 -25.62 25.09 -9.29
CA ASP A 318 -24.82 25.78 -10.32
C ASP A 318 -23.29 25.66 -10.21
N LEU A 319 -22.75 25.02 -9.16
CA LEU A 319 -21.30 24.89 -8.99
C LEU A 319 -20.63 24.23 -10.20
N LYS A 320 -21.22 23.17 -10.75
CA LYS A 320 -20.68 22.46 -11.91
C LYS A 320 -20.57 23.34 -13.16
N THR A 321 -21.45 24.32 -13.32
CA THR A 321 -21.52 25.19 -14.50
C THR A 321 -20.85 26.54 -14.31
N ARG A 322 -20.71 27.00 -13.06
CA ARG A 322 -20.24 28.34 -12.69
C ARG A 322 -18.96 28.36 -11.86
N ALA A 323 -18.35 27.21 -11.56
CA ALA A 323 -17.03 27.18 -10.94
C ALA A 323 -16.02 27.93 -11.81
N ALA A 324 -15.32 28.88 -11.20
CA ALA A 324 -14.25 29.64 -11.81
C ALA A 324 -12.90 29.02 -11.46
N TYR A 325 -12.06 28.85 -12.48
CA TYR A 325 -10.68 28.44 -12.32
C TYR A 325 -9.77 29.65 -12.57
N ASP A 326 -9.12 30.12 -11.51
CA ASP A 326 -8.07 31.14 -11.60
C ASP A 326 -6.81 30.49 -12.16
N GLU A 327 -6.50 30.75 -13.43
CA GLU A 327 -5.31 30.20 -14.09
C GLU A 327 -3.99 30.82 -13.57
N GLN A 328 -4.03 32.01 -12.97
CA GLN A 328 -2.84 32.67 -12.44
C GLN A 328 -2.51 32.11 -11.06
N GLY A 329 -3.51 32.04 -10.17
CA GLY A 329 -3.37 31.50 -8.81
C GLY A 329 -3.44 29.97 -8.74
N ILE A 330 -3.92 29.30 -9.80
CA ILE A 330 -4.20 27.86 -9.87
C ILE A 330 -5.17 27.46 -8.75
N ALA A 331 -6.26 28.20 -8.61
CA ALA A 331 -7.25 28.01 -7.54
C ALA A 331 -8.67 27.90 -8.11
N LEU A 332 -9.53 27.18 -7.40
CA LEU A 332 -10.94 27.06 -7.72
C LEU A 332 -11.77 27.92 -6.77
N SER A 333 -12.78 28.57 -7.34
CA SER A 333 -13.81 29.24 -6.56
C SER A 333 -15.18 29.19 -7.24
N PHE A 334 -16.22 29.53 -6.50
CA PHE A 334 -17.59 29.66 -7.00
C PHE A 334 -18.34 30.69 -6.14
N THR A 335 -19.13 31.55 -6.75
CA THR A 335 -20.07 32.42 -6.02
C THR A 335 -21.50 32.02 -6.35
N SER A 336 -22.24 31.67 -5.31
CA SER A 336 -23.69 31.40 -5.39
C SER A 336 -24.51 32.67 -5.62
N ASN A 337 -25.79 32.52 -5.95
CA ASN A 337 -26.68 33.67 -6.16
C ASN A 337 -27.01 34.38 -4.84
N GLU A 338 -26.88 33.67 -3.73
CA GLU A 338 -27.07 34.14 -2.35
C GLU A 338 -25.86 34.91 -1.81
N GLY A 339 -24.82 35.15 -2.63
CA GLY A 339 -23.64 35.91 -2.21
C GLY A 339 -22.63 35.12 -1.37
N VAL A 340 -22.77 33.78 -1.31
CA VAL A 340 -21.76 32.93 -0.67
C VAL A 340 -20.67 32.60 -1.68
N TRP A 341 -19.43 32.92 -1.34
CA TRP A 341 -18.22 32.57 -2.09
C TRP A 341 -17.59 31.32 -1.50
N TYR A 342 -17.26 30.36 -2.36
CA TYR A 342 -16.71 29.06 -2.03
C TYR A 342 -15.32 28.92 -2.65
N SER A 343 -14.38 28.31 -1.93
CA SER A 343 -13.12 27.82 -2.46
C SER A 343 -12.93 26.35 -2.10
N PHE A 344 -12.50 25.53 -3.06
CA PHE A 344 -12.58 24.07 -2.95
C PHE A 344 -11.60 23.36 -3.88
N GLU A 345 -11.46 22.05 -3.73
CA GLU A 345 -10.80 21.18 -4.70
C GLU A 345 -11.83 20.25 -5.35
N LEU A 346 -11.59 19.87 -6.60
CA LEU A 346 -12.41 18.88 -7.32
C LEU A 346 -11.52 17.72 -7.80
N PRO A 347 -12.02 16.47 -7.75
CA PRO A 347 -11.29 15.33 -8.29
C PRO A 347 -11.10 15.49 -9.79
N ARG A 348 -9.94 15.07 -10.31
CA ARG A 348 -9.57 15.11 -11.74
C ARG A 348 -9.57 16.49 -12.39
N HIS A 349 -9.77 17.57 -11.62
CA HIS A 349 -9.75 18.92 -12.12
C HIS A 349 -8.31 19.43 -12.30
N ARG A 350 -8.11 20.33 -13.27
CA ARG A 350 -6.80 20.90 -13.62
C ARG A 350 -6.10 21.61 -12.45
N SER A 351 -6.84 22.23 -11.53
CA SER A 351 -6.26 22.90 -10.34
C SER A 351 -5.48 21.91 -9.47
N LEU A 352 -6.13 20.83 -9.02
CA LEU A 352 -5.48 19.80 -8.22
C LEU A 352 -4.37 19.08 -9.01
N ASP A 353 -4.60 18.73 -10.28
CA ASP A 353 -3.57 18.10 -11.14
C ASP A 353 -2.30 18.95 -11.26
N THR A 354 -2.46 20.27 -11.43
CA THR A 354 -1.34 21.20 -11.57
C THR A 354 -0.57 21.35 -10.25
N LYS A 355 -1.27 21.40 -9.11
CA LYS A 355 -0.65 21.41 -7.78
C LYS A 355 0.19 20.16 -7.55
N LEU A 356 -0.35 18.98 -7.84
CA LEU A 356 0.36 17.70 -7.67
C LEU A 356 1.58 17.60 -8.59
N LYS A 357 1.46 18.02 -9.86
CA LYS A 357 2.59 18.10 -10.80
C LYS A 357 3.67 19.05 -10.31
N TRP A 358 3.29 20.21 -9.79
CA TRP A 358 4.23 21.16 -9.21
C TRP A 358 4.97 20.54 -8.02
N ILE A 359 4.24 19.95 -7.05
CA ILE A 359 4.84 19.29 -5.89
C ILE A 359 5.87 18.22 -6.33
N SER A 360 5.50 17.39 -7.31
CA SER A 360 6.38 16.36 -7.85
C SER A 360 7.59 16.94 -8.57
N SER A 361 7.41 17.97 -9.41
CA SER A 361 8.50 18.62 -10.16
C SER A 361 9.52 19.33 -9.27
N GLN A 362 9.08 19.73 -8.08
CA GLN A 362 9.91 20.38 -7.07
C GLN A 362 10.62 19.39 -6.16
N GLU A 363 10.49 18.08 -6.40
CA GLU A 363 11.13 16.99 -5.64
C GLU A 363 10.83 17.04 -4.13
N PHE A 364 9.64 17.49 -3.74
CA PHE A 364 9.23 17.43 -2.34
C PHE A 364 9.05 15.98 -1.87
N GLY A 365 9.21 15.76 -0.56
CA GLY A 365 9.14 14.43 0.05
C GLY A 365 7.77 13.76 -0.03
N GLY A 366 6.74 14.52 -0.37
CA GLY A 366 5.40 13.98 -0.56
C GLY A 366 4.28 15.00 -0.46
N VAL A 367 3.06 14.49 -0.46
CA VAL A 367 1.83 15.25 -0.26
C VAL A 367 1.01 14.64 0.87
N GLY A 368 0.21 15.44 1.57
CA GLY A 368 -0.81 14.90 2.45
C GLY A 368 -2.15 15.57 2.25
N LEU A 369 -3.23 14.80 2.41
CA LEU A 369 -4.59 15.31 2.34
C LEU A 369 -5.24 15.31 3.73
N SER A 370 -5.66 16.49 4.17
CA SER A 370 -6.53 16.64 5.32
C SER A 370 -7.97 16.82 4.83
N SER A 371 -8.90 15.87 5.04
CA SER A 371 -8.75 14.55 5.68
C SER A 371 -9.70 13.52 5.02
N VAL A 372 -9.58 12.24 5.37
CA VAL A 372 -10.41 11.16 4.80
C VAL A 372 -11.91 11.46 4.89
N GLN A 373 -12.37 12.11 5.97
CA GLN A 373 -13.79 12.43 6.18
C GLN A 373 -14.29 13.62 5.36
N ALA A 374 -13.39 14.38 4.74
CA ALA A 374 -13.75 15.43 3.80
C ALA A 374 -14.12 14.87 2.42
N ASP A 375 -13.68 13.65 2.11
CA ASP A 375 -13.88 13.02 0.80
C ASP A 375 -15.17 12.19 0.76
N ASP A 376 -15.47 11.61 -0.39
CA ASP A 376 -16.71 10.88 -0.62
C ASP A 376 -16.55 9.37 -0.51
N ALA A 377 -16.63 8.85 0.72
CA ALA A 377 -16.53 7.42 1.00
C ALA A 377 -17.68 6.57 0.39
N THR A 378 -18.79 7.21 0.03
CA THR A 378 -20.06 6.55 -0.36
C THR A 378 -20.48 6.81 -1.81
N ASN A 379 -19.63 7.46 -2.61
CA ASN A 379 -19.93 7.84 -4.00
C ASN A 379 -21.23 8.67 -4.15
N LYS A 380 -21.47 9.57 -3.20
CA LYS A 380 -22.56 10.54 -3.18
C LYS A 380 -22.50 11.56 -4.33
N CYS A 381 -21.32 11.88 -4.84
CA CYS A 381 -21.11 12.87 -5.92
C CYS A 381 -21.02 12.25 -7.32
N GLY A 382 -20.94 10.92 -7.44
CA GLY A 382 -20.87 10.20 -8.71
C GLY A 382 -19.48 10.06 -9.33
N GLU A 383 -18.41 10.45 -8.63
CA GLU A 383 -17.01 10.41 -9.11
C GLU A 383 -16.25 9.15 -8.65
N GLY A 384 -16.94 8.20 -8.02
CA GLY A 384 -16.35 7.02 -7.39
C GLY A 384 -16.22 7.19 -5.86
N ARG A 385 -15.70 6.16 -5.19
CA ARG A 385 -15.41 6.22 -3.76
C ARG A 385 -14.04 6.87 -3.54
N MET A 386 -13.96 7.79 -2.59
CA MET A 386 -12.73 8.50 -2.22
C MET A 386 -12.02 9.18 -3.42
N PRO A 387 -12.75 9.91 -4.29
CA PRO A 387 -12.23 10.35 -5.58
C PRO A 387 -11.06 11.32 -5.48
N LEU A 388 -10.97 12.15 -4.43
CA LEU A 388 -9.83 13.05 -4.23
C LEU A 388 -8.58 12.28 -3.79
N HIS A 389 -8.72 11.35 -2.85
CA HIS A 389 -7.59 10.51 -2.42
C HIS A 389 -7.10 9.58 -3.54
N GLU A 390 -8.01 8.94 -4.27
CA GLU A 390 -7.66 8.10 -5.42
C GLU A 390 -6.94 8.90 -6.51
N PHE A 391 -7.41 10.12 -6.80
CA PHE A 391 -6.76 10.97 -7.80
C PHE A 391 -5.33 11.37 -7.39
N VAL A 392 -5.11 11.73 -6.11
CA VAL A 392 -3.76 12.02 -5.61
C VAL A 392 -2.86 10.79 -5.69
N GLY A 393 -3.36 9.62 -5.29
CA GLY A 393 -2.64 8.36 -5.38
C GLY A 393 -2.20 8.02 -6.80
N GLN A 394 -3.09 8.22 -7.78
CA GLN A 394 -2.81 8.01 -9.20
C GLN A 394 -1.70 8.95 -9.70
N LYS A 395 -1.72 10.22 -9.28
CA LYS A 395 -0.85 11.27 -9.84
C LYS A 395 0.53 11.32 -9.23
N MET A 396 0.65 11.04 -7.94
CA MET A 396 1.89 11.32 -7.23
C MET A 396 2.96 10.23 -7.36
N LYS A 397 2.70 9.10 -8.05
CA LYS A 397 3.65 7.98 -8.29
C LYS A 397 4.58 7.69 -7.10
N CYS A 398 4.06 7.81 -5.87
CA CYS A 398 4.76 7.62 -4.60
C CYS A 398 5.15 6.15 -4.33
N ALA A 399 4.95 5.29 -5.33
CA ALA A 399 4.68 3.88 -5.20
C ALA A 399 5.39 3.03 -6.28
N ASP A 400 6.57 3.42 -6.75
CA ASP A 400 7.47 2.47 -7.42
C ASP A 400 7.96 1.34 -6.47
N GLN A 401 7.50 1.31 -5.22
CA GLN A 401 7.65 0.18 -4.29
C GLN A 401 6.35 -0.29 -3.61
N LEU A 402 5.20 0.24 -4.01
CA LEU A 402 3.90 -0.31 -3.63
C LEU A 402 3.13 -0.57 -4.90
N ILE A 403 3.60 -1.60 -5.59
CA ILE A 403 2.75 -2.49 -6.34
C ILE A 403 1.42 -2.65 -5.56
N ARG A 404 0.39 -1.90 -5.94
CA ARG A 404 -1.02 -2.18 -5.60
C ARG A 404 -1.39 -3.45 -6.38
N ARG A 405 -0.76 -4.59 -6.04
CA ARG A 405 -1.19 -5.91 -6.49
C ARG A 405 -2.33 -6.31 -5.57
N ASN A 406 -3.53 -6.03 -6.05
CA ASN A 406 -4.79 -6.64 -5.69
C ASN A 406 -4.81 -7.39 -4.33
N TYR A 407 -4.83 -6.65 -3.22
CA TYR A 407 -5.27 -7.21 -1.93
C TYR A 407 -6.79 -7.29 -1.93
N ASN A 408 -7.34 -8.11 -2.82
CA ASN A 408 -8.71 -8.57 -2.69
C ASN A 408 -8.82 -9.35 -1.36
N LYS A 409 -9.95 -9.18 -0.68
CA LYS A 409 -10.33 -9.75 0.63
C LYS A 409 -10.19 -11.30 0.78
N CYS A 410 -9.62 -12.01 -0.18
CA CYS A 410 -9.24 -13.42 -0.15
C CYS A 410 -8.16 -13.68 -1.22
N ILE A 411 -7.08 -14.41 -0.89
CA ILE A 411 -6.09 -14.87 -1.88
C ILE A 411 -6.77 -15.90 -2.78
N ARG A 412 -6.83 -15.64 -4.08
CA ARG A 412 -7.39 -16.53 -5.10
C ARG A 412 -6.28 -16.92 -6.06
N ILE A 413 -5.87 -18.17 -5.99
CA ILE A 413 -4.82 -18.74 -6.84
C ILE A 413 -5.53 -19.52 -7.95
N CYS A 414 -5.29 -19.10 -9.20
CA CYS A 414 -5.84 -19.76 -10.38
C CYS A 414 -4.74 -20.53 -11.08
N HIS A 415 -4.93 -21.84 -11.23
CA HIS A 415 -4.00 -22.71 -11.95
C HIS A 415 -4.36 -22.79 -13.42
N ILE A 416 -3.35 -22.65 -14.28
CA ILE A 416 -3.46 -22.88 -15.71
C ILE A 416 -2.51 -24.01 -16.07
N ARG A 417 -3.03 -25.04 -16.75
CA ARG A 417 -2.28 -26.19 -17.24
C ARG A 417 -2.13 -26.07 -18.77
N PRO A 418 -1.04 -25.51 -19.30
CA PRO A 418 -0.93 -25.14 -20.71
C PRO A 418 -1.18 -26.29 -21.68
N GLU A 419 -0.81 -27.52 -21.31
CA GLU A 419 -1.02 -28.71 -22.15
C GLU A 419 -2.50 -29.14 -22.25
N LYS A 420 -3.35 -28.71 -21.31
CA LYS A 420 -4.81 -28.99 -21.30
C LYS A 420 -5.64 -27.80 -21.78
N VAL A 421 -5.01 -26.67 -22.09
CA VAL A 421 -5.68 -25.46 -22.56
C VAL A 421 -6.02 -25.62 -24.05
N GLU A 422 -7.25 -25.27 -24.43
CA GLU A 422 -7.67 -25.22 -25.84
C GLU A 422 -6.84 -24.19 -26.62
N ASP A 423 -6.54 -24.47 -27.89
CA ASP A 423 -5.66 -23.61 -28.71
C ASP A 423 -6.23 -22.19 -28.95
N ASN A 424 -7.49 -21.93 -28.59
CA ASN A 424 -8.17 -20.64 -28.71
C ASN A 424 -8.15 -19.80 -27.42
N PHE A 425 -7.61 -20.31 -26.31
CA PHE A 425 -7.55 -19.59 -25.05
C PHE A 425 -6.66 -18.36 -25.18
N LYS A 426 -7.16 -17.22 -24.71
CA LYS A 426 -6.42 -15.95 -24.72
C LYS A 426 -6.36 -15.38 -23.32
N VAL A 427 -5.19 -14.89 -22.91
CA VAL A 427 -5.04 -14.22 -21.62
C VAL A 427 -6.00 -13.05 -21.47
N ASP A 428 -6.28 -12.32 -22.56
CA ASP A 428 -7.23 -11.19 -22.57
C ASP A 428 -8.69 -11.58 -22.24
N SER A 429 -9.03 -12.87 -22.26
CA SER A 429 -10.35 -13.35 -21.83
C SER A 429 -10.50 -13.44 -20.31
N LEU A 430 -9.40 -13.32 -19.56
CA LEU A 430 -9.41 -13.29 -18.11
C LEU A 430 -9.70 -11.88 -17.60
N GLU A 431 -10.52 -11.76 -16.56
CA GLU A 431 -10.64 -10.50 -15.83
C GLU A 431 -9.55 -10.39 -14.75
N PRO A 432 -8.82 -9.26 -14.66
CA PRO A 432 -7.71 -9.07 -13.72
C PRO A 432 -8.07 -9.23 -12.23
N GLN A 433 -9.34 -9.12 -11.91
CA GLN A 433 -9.87 -9.23 -10.55
C GLN A 433 -10.24 -10.66 -10.14
N TRP A 434 -10.35 -11.62 -11.06
CA TRP A 434 -10.73 -13.00 -10.73
C TRP A 434 -9.69 -13.70 -9.87
N CYS A 435 -8.42 -13.51 -10.19
CA CYS A 435 -7.30 -14.16 -9.53
C CYS A 435 -6.41 -13.11 -8.88
N SER A 436 -5.90 -13.37 -7.67
CA SER A 436 -4.81 -12.56 -7.11
C SER A 436 -3.44 -13.14 -7.51
N HIS A 437 -3.38 -14.44 -7.78
CA HIS A 437 -2.21 -15.15 -8.27
C HIS A 437 -2.62 -16.07 -9.42
N ILE A 438 -1.77 -16.15 -10.43
CA ILE A 438 -1.87 -17.10 -11.53
C ILE A 438 -0.66 -18.02 -11.45
N VAL A 439 -0.92 -19.32 -11.45
CA VAL A 439 0.11 -20.36 -11.42
C VAL A 439 0.04 -21.12 -12.73
N ILE A 440 1.14 -21.14 -13.47
CA ILE A 440 1.22 -21.80 -14.78
C ILE A 440 2.07 -23.06 -14.64
N ALA A 441 1.51 -24.23 -14.94
CA ALA A 441 2.27 -25.48 -14.98
C ALA A 441 3.32 -25.41 -16.09
N MET A 442 4.59 -25.33 -15.71
CA MET A 442 5.67 -25.01 -16.65
C MET A 442 6.80 -26.04 -16.62
N VAL A 443 7.15 -26.51 -15.42
CA VAL A 443 8.33 -27.34 -15.22
C VAL A 443 7.91 -28.72 -14.75
N GLU A 444 8.24 -29.75 -15.51
CA GLU A 444 8.02 -31.14 -15.13
C GLU A 444 9.32 -31.93 -15.19
N PHE A 445 9.36 -33.03 -14.45
CA PHE A 445 10.48 -33.96 -14.46
C PHE A 445 10.12 -35.13 -15.36
N LYS A 446 10.96 -35.42 -16.34
CA LYS A 446 10.79 -36.58 -17.21
C LYS A 446 12.16 -37.13 -17.56
N ASP A 447 12.33 -38.45 -17.49
CA ASP A 447 13.60 -39.12 -17.82
C ASP A 447 14.81 -38.51 -17.09
N GLN A 448 14.63 -38.14 -15.80
CA GLN A 448 15.62 -37.49 -14.93
C GLN A 448 16.01 -36.06 -15.34
N GLN A 449 15.37 -35.48 -16.35
CA GLN A 449 15.62 -34.13 -16.82
C GLN A 449 14.48 -33.17 -16.49
N LEU A 450 14.82 -31.89 -16.45
CA LEU A 450 13.87 -30.80 -16.25
C LEU A 450 13.33 -30.38 -17.62
N MET A 451 12.05 -30.65 -17.83
CA MET A 451 11.31 -30.29 -19.04
C MET A 451 10.57 -28.99 -18.81
N VAL A 452 10.72 -28.03 -19.73
CA VAL A 452 10.02 -26.75 -19.67
C VAL A 452 9.02 -26.69 -20.83
N SER A 453 7.73 -26.59 -20.53
CA SER A 453 6.68 -26.52 -21.55
C SER A 453 6.85 -25.29 -22.45
N SER A 454 6.80 -25.50 -23.77
CA SER A 454 6.81 -24.41 -24.74
C SER A 454 5.51 -23.61 -24.70
N LYS A 455 4.36 -24.29 -24.55
CA LYS A 455 3.05 -23.64 -24.37
C LYS A 455 3.03 -22.75 -23.12
N ALA A 456 3.68 -23.17 -22.03
CA ALA A 456 3.81 -22.34 -20.84
C ALA A 456 4.61 -21.06 -21.09
N LYS A 457 5.68 -21.12 -21.89
CA LYS A 457 6.49 -19.96 -22.28
C LYS A 457 5.71 -18.97 -23.13
N GLU A 458 4.93 -19.47 -24.08
CA GLU A 458 4.03 -18.66 -24.92
C GLU A 458 3.01 -17.93 -24.04
N LEU A 459 2.34 -18.67 -23.14
CA LEU A 459 1.35 -18.10 -22.23
C LEU A 459 1.95 -17.05 -21.28
N LEU A 460 3.15 -17.29 -20.74
CA LEU A 460 3.87 -16.31 -19.92
C LEU A 460 4.21 -15.03 -20.70
N SER A 461 4.52 -15.16 -21.99
CA SER A 461 4.79 -14.01 -22.86
C SER A 461 3.54 -13.15 -23.07
N GLU A 462 2.36 -13.78 -23.15
CA GLU A 462 1.07 -13.07 -23.21
C GLU A 462 0.77 -12.37 -21.87
N PHE A 463 0.95 -13.03 -20.73
CA PHE A 463 0.74 -12.42 -19.42
C PHE A 463 1.62 -11.20 -19.17
N ARG A 464 2.86 -11.19 -19.67
CA ARG A 464 3.75 -10.01 -19.62
C ARG A 464 3.22 -8.82 -20.40
N GLN A 465 2.56 -9.08 -21.54
CA GLN A 465 2.01 -8.05 -22.41
C GLN A 465 0.60 -7.63 -22.01
N TRP A 466 -0.02 -8.33 -21.05
CA TRP A 466 -1.40 -8.09 -20.63
C TRP A 466 -1.57 -6.73 -19.95
N ALA A 467 -2.07 -5.73 -20.68
CA ALA A 467 -2.21 -4.37 -20.19
C ALA A 467 -3.40 -4.23 -19.22
N SER A 468 -3.16 -4.35 -17.92
CA SER A 468 -4.17 -4.18 -16.87
C SER A 468 -3.67 -3.31 -15.71
N HIS A 469 -4.56 -2.51 -15.14
CA HIS A 469 -4.30 -1.70 -13.95
C HIS A 469 -4.21 -2.55 -12.65
N GLN A 470 -4.58 -3.83 -12.69
CA GLN A 470 -4.54 -4.76 -11.56
C GLN A 470 -4.02 -6.15 -11.97
N GLN A 471 -2.74 -6.27 -12.32
CA GLN A 471 -2.18 -7.58 -12.68
C GLN A 471 -2.04 -8.51 -11.45
N PRO A 472 -2.41 -9.80 -11.54
CA PRO A 472 -2.13 -10.79 -10.52
C PRO A 472 -0.64 -11.10 -10.42
N HIS A 473 -0.22 -11.68 -9.29
CA HIS A 473 1.11 -12.29 -9.20
C HIS A 473 1.21 -13.49 -10.13
N VAL A 474 2.28 -13.60 -10.90
CA VAL A 474 2.49 -14.74 -11.81
C VAL A 474 3.56 -15.65 -11.24
N LEU A 475 3.24 -16.93 -11.11
CA LEU A 475 4.17 -17.97 -10.68
C LEU A 475 4.17 -19.07 -11.73
N PHE A 476 5.28 -19.80 -11.83
CA PHE A 476 5.27 -21.09 -12.50
C PHE A 476 5.23 -22.23 -11.48
N SER A 477 4.63 -23.35 -11.86
CA SER A 477 4.64 -24.58 -11.07
C SER A 477 5.74 -25.52 -11.50
N VAL A 478 6.32 -26.22 -10.53
CA VAL A 478 7.28 -27.31 -10.74
C VAL A 478 6.74 -28.63 -10.19
N GLY A 479 6.73 -29.63 -11.06
CA GLY A 479 6.56 -31.05 -10.79
C GLY A 479 5.14 -31.51 -10.49
N ALA A 480 4.13 -30.71 -10.84
CA ALA A 480 2.72 -30.95 -10.55
C ALA A 480 2.19 -32.26 -11.18
N GLU A 481 2.76 -32.68 -12.31
CA GLU A 481 2.41 -33.90 -13.04
C GLU A 481 3.53 -34.96 -12.97
N SER A 482 4.58 -34.71 -12.17
CA SER A 482 5.74 -35.59 -12.03
C SER A 482 5.53 -36.68 -10.97
N SER A 483 5.97 -37.90 -11.25
CA SER A 483 5.87 -39.04 -10.35
C SER A 483 6.71 -38.88 -9.08
N SER A 484 6.37 -39.63 -8.03
CA SER A 484 7.16 -39.65 -6.79
C SER A 484 8.58 -40.19 -7.02
N SER A 485 8.79 -41.09 -7.99
CA SER A 485 10.14 -41.52 -8.39
C SER A 485 10.98 -40.40 -8.99
N GLU A 486 10.39 -39.55 -9.84
CA GLU A 486 11.09 -38.44 -10.47
C GLU A 486 11.46 -37.37 -9.44
N TRP A 487 10.52 -37.04 -8.54
CA TRP A 487 10.79 -36.13 -7.42
C TRP A 487 11.93 -36.60 -6.53
N ARG A 488 11.97 -37.89 -6.18
CA ARG A 488 13.06 -38.46 -5.38
C ARG A 488 14.41 -38.28 -6.05
N ILE A 489 14.51 -38.51 -7.35
CA ILE A 489 15.77 -38.32 -8.11
C ILE A 489 16.21 -36.86 -8.06
N GLN A 490 15.28 -35.92 -8.26
CA GLN A 490 15.62 -34.48 -8.22
C GLN A 490 16.05 -34.01 -6.83
N LEU A 491 15.51 -34.64 -5.77
CA LEU A 491 15.77 -34.25 -4.39
C LEU A 491 16.76 -35.18 -3.65
N GLU A 492 17.35 -36.17 -4.32
CA GLU A 492 18.15 -37.24 -3.73
C GLU A 492 19.33 -36.71 -2.91
N SER A 493 20.11 -35.80 -3.50
CA SER A 493 21.34 -35.27 -2.91
C SER A 493 21.27 -33.76 -2.68
N ASN A 494 22.15 -33.26 -1.81
CA ASN A 494 22.29 -31.80 -1.62
C ASN A 494 22.69 -31.09 -2.92
N ALA A 495 23.51 -31.73 -3.75
CA ALA A 495 23.92 -31.18 -5.05
C ALA A 495 22.74 -31.13 -6.04
N SER A 496 21.90 -32.16 -6.08
CA SER A 496 20.70 -32.21 -6.93
C SER A 496 19.71 -31.12 -6.54
N ARG A 497 19.41 -30.97 -5.23
CA ARG A 497 18.53 -29.92 -4.71
C ARG A 497 19.07 -28.51 -4.98
N TYR A 498 20.38 -28.30 -4.86
CA TYR A 498 21.02 -27.03 -5.19
C TYR A 498 20.92 -26.71 -6.69
N SER A 499 21.22 -27.70 -7.54
CA SER A 499 21.13 -27.57 -9.00
C SER A 499 19.71 -27.22 -9.43
N LEU A 500 18.71 -27.93 -8.91
CA LEU A 500 17.30 -27.61 -9.16
C LEU A 500 16.97 -26.19 -8.71
N SER A 501 17.29 -25.83 -7.47
CA SER A 501 17.00 -24.49 -6.93
C SER A 501 17.61 -23.35 -7.75
N MET A 502 18.83 -23.54 -8.25
CA MET A 502 19.49 -22.58 -9.13
C MET A 502 18.80 -22.48 -10.50
N LYS A 503 18.43 -23.60 -11.12
CA LYS A 503 17.68 -23.60 -12.38
C LYS A 503 16.32 -22.90 -12.24
N LEU A 504 15.61 -23.14 -11.14
CA LEU A 504 14.34 -22.45 -10.87
C LEU A 504 14.54 -20.94 -10.69
N LYS A 505 15.62 -20.53 -10.01
CA LYS A 505 15.99 -19.10 -9.90
C LYS A 505 16.28 -18.47 -11.26
N ASP A 506 17.03 -19.15 -12.11
CA ASP A 506 17.38 -18.66 -13.44
C ASP A 506 16.12 -18.52 -14.31
N LEU A 507 15.22 -19.51 -14.28
CA LEU A 507 13.92 -19.44 -14.95
C LEU A 507 13.07 -18.29 -14.41
N MET A 508 13.01 -18.09 -13.08
CA MET A 508 12.26 -16.98 -12.50
C MET A 508 12.76 -15.63 -13.00
N LYS A 509 14.09 -15.48 -13.13
CA LYS A 509 14.71 -14.26 -13.63
C LYS A 509 14.51 -14.08 -15.13
N GLU A 510 14.67 -15.14 -15.91
CA GLU A 510 14.47 -15.13 -17.38
C GLU A 510 13.02 -14.76 -17.73
N TRP A 511 12.06 -15.31 -16.99
CA TRP A 511 10.62 -15.13 -17.23
C TRP A 511 9.97 -14.06 -16.36
N GLU A 512 10.77 -13.34 -15.55
CA GLU A 512 10.34 -12.21 -14.71
C GLU A 512 9.05 -12.50 -13.92
N VAL A 513 8.92 -13.73 -13.42
CA VAL A 513 7.79 -14.16 -12.60
C VAL A 513 8.04 -13.85 -11.12
N ASP A 514 6.97 -13.76 -10.34
CA ASP A 514 7.00 -13.36 -8.93
C ASP A 514 7.38 -14.51 -7.98
N GLY A 515 7.29 -15.75 -8.43
CA GLY A 515 7.48 -16.91 -7.56
C GLY A 515 7.44 -18.26 -8.25
N VAL A 516 7.55 -19.29 -7.41
CA VAL A 516 7.47 -20.70 -7.79
C VAL A 516 6.46 -21.44 -6.90
N GLU A 517 5.61 -22.25 -7.52
CA GLU A 517 4.85 -23.29 -6.83
C GLU A 517 5.63 -24.61 -6.89
N VAL A 518 5.83 -25.24 -5.73
CA VAL A 518 6.36 -26.60 -5.60
C VAL A 518 5.17 -27.55 -5.42
N ALA A 519 4.94 -28.43 -6.39
CA ALA A 519 3.74 -29.27 -6.44
C ALA A 519 4.10 -30.76 -6.53
N TRP A 520 4.52 -31.38 -5.42
CA TRP A 520 4.61 -32.85 -5.35
C TRP A 520 3.20 -33.43 -5.11
N SER A 521 2.35 -33.34 -6.14
CA SER A 521 0.90 -33.56 -6.04
C SER A 521 0.37 -34.74 -6.87
N ALA A 522 0.98 -35.06 -8.02
CA ALA A 522 0.55 -36.17 -8.89
C ALA A 522 0.49 -37.52 -8.14
N GLU A 523 1.47 -37.78 -7.28
CA GLU A 523 1.54 -38.97 -6.43
C GLU A 523 1.84 -38.59 -4.97
N ALA A 524 1.36 -39.43 -4.06
CA ALA A 524 1.63 -39.23 -2.64
C ALA A 524 3.09 -39.54 -2.30
N MET A 525 3.66 -38.81 -1.34
CA MET A 525 4.88 -39.26 -0.68
C MET A 525 4.55 -40.51 0.14
N THR A 526 5.50 -41.45 0.18
CA THR A 526 5.28 -42.75 0.84
C THR A 526 6.24 -42.97 2.00
N GLU A 527 7.32 -42.21 2.08
CA GLU A 527 8.41 -42.43 3.04
C GLU A 527 8.77 -41.16 3.83
N ARG A 528 9.41 -41.34 4.99
CA ARG A 528 9.96 -40.20 5.77
C ARG A 528 11.16 -39.54 5.08
N SER A 529 11.91 -40.30 4.29
CA SER A 529 12.97 -39.80 3.41
C SER A 529 12.44 -38.73 2.45
N ASP A 530 11.25 -38.94 1.87
CA ASP A 530 10.58 -37.97 1.01
C ASP A 530 10.30 -36.65 1.74
N ARG A 531 9.76 -36.75 2.97
CA ARG A 531 9.51 -35.59 3.85
C ARG A 531 10.78 -34.78 4.07
N ASP A 532 11.87 -35.45 4.44
CA ASP A 532 13.14 -34.81 4.79
C ASP A 532 13.80 -34.18 3.55
N ALA A 533 13.70 -34.85 2.39
CA ALA A 533 14.19 -34.36 1.12
C ALA A 533 13.44 -33.10 0.67
N LEU A 534 12.10 -33.11 0.69
CA LEU A 534 11.26 -31.96 0.36
C LEU A 534 11.52 -30.79 1.32
N SER A 535 11.61 -31.07 2.63
CA SER A 535 11.86 -30.03 3.64
C SER A 535 13.22 -29.37 3.44
N SER A 536 14.25 -30.17 3.16
CA SER A 536 15.60 -29.68 2.86
C SER A 536 15.62 -28.83 1.58
N PHE A 537 14.87 -29.25 0.57
CA PHE A 537 14.72 -28.53 -0.68
C PHE A 537 14.04 -27.17 -0.47
N LEU A 538 12.92 -27.10 0.27
CA LEU A 538 12.22 -25.84 0.53
C LEU A 538 13.09 -24.82 1.30
N VAL A 539 13.89 -25.29 2.27
CA VAL A 539 14.87 -24.43 2.98
C VAL A 539 15.92 -23.89 2.02
N GLN A 540 16.49 -24.75 1.18
CA GLN A 540 17.51 -24.36 0.21
C GLN A 540 16.97 -23.40 -0.84
N LEU A 541 15.78 -23.69 -1.38
CA LEU A 541 15.08 -22.86 -2.34
C LEU A 541 14.81 -21.47 -1.76
N ARG A 542 14.30 -21.39 -0.53
CA ARG A 542 14.08 -20.11 0.18
C ARG A 542 15.37 -19.31 0.34
N ASN A 543 16.48 -19.97 0.71
CA ASN A 543 17.76 -19.29 0.84
C ASN A 543 18.29 -18.73 -0.48
N ILE A 544 18.07 -19.45 -1.59
CA ILE A 544 18.55 -19.08 -2.93
C ILE A 544 17.70 -17.98 -3.60
N LEU A 545 16.38 -18.07 -3.45
CA LEU A 545 15.43 -17.12 -4.02
C LEU A 545 15.25 -15.86 -3.15
N GLY A 546 15.54 -15.97 -1.85
CA GLY A 546 15.38 -14.88 -0.89
C GLY A 546 13.93 -14.65 -0.44
N LYS A 547 13.71 -13.58 0.32
CA LYS A 547 12.39 -13.26 0.91
C LYS A 547 11.43 -12.55 -0.04
N ASN A 548 11.91 -12.05 -1.18
CA ASN A 548 11.09 -11.29 -2.12
C ASN A 548 10.36 -12.19 -3.13
N ALA A 549 10.87 -13.41 -3.36
CA ALA A 549 10.23 -14.40 -4.20
C ALA A 549 9.11 -15.13 -3.45
N LEU A 550 7.97 -15.34 -4.10
CA LEU A 550 6.90 -16.16 -3.56
C LEU A 550 7.27 -17.65 -3.70
N ILE A 551 7.10 -18.42 -2.63
CA ILE A 551 7.18 -19.89 -2.65
C ILE A 551 5.87 -20.44 -2.14
N VAL A 552 5.14 -21.12 -3.03
CA VAL A 552 3.87 -21.79 -2.72
C VAL A 552 4.11 -23.29 -2.71
N LEU A 553 3.58 -23.99 -1.71
CA LEU A 553 3.59 -25.46 -1.69
C LEU A 553 2.18 -25.96 -1.97
N THR A 554 2.03 -26.92 -2.87
CA THR A 554 0.77 -27.63 -3.08
C THR A 554 0.85 -29.00 -2.43
N ALA A 555 -0.06 -29.24 -1.49
CA ALA A 555 -0.06 -30.38 -0.60
C ALA A 555 -1.08 -31.42 -1.06
N ASN A 556 -0.56 -32.58 -1.44
CA ASN A 556 -1.34 -33.76 -1.79
C ASN A 556 -2.14 -34.26 -0.56
N PRO A 557 -3.43 -34.63 -0.73
CA PRO A 557 -4.28 -35.00 0.40
C PRO A 557 -3.84 -36.29 1.09
N GLU A 558 -3.43 -37.32 0.33
CA GLU A 558 -2.98 -38.59 0.90
C GLU A 558 -1.66 -38.42 1.67
N THR A 559 -0.73 -37.62 1.15
CA THR A 559 0.50 -37.25 1.84
C THR A 559 0.22 -36.51 3.15
N ALA A 560 -0.74 -35.58 3.12
CA ALA A 560 -1.17 -34.83 4.29
C ALA A 560 -1.77 -35.75 5.36
N LEU A 561 -2.61 -36.71 4.97
CA LEU A 561 -3.20 -37.71 5.88
C LEU A 561 -2.14 -38.62 6.52
N LYS A 562 -1.11 -39.01 5.76
CA LYS A 562 0.05 -39.77 6.28
C LYS A 562 0.98 -38.93 7.16
N ARG A 563 0.72 -37.62 7.32
CA ARG A 563 1.53 -36.66 8.09
C ARG A 563 3.00 -36.63 7.65
N LEU A 564 3.22 -36.71 6.34
CA LEU A 564 4.56 -36.69 5.73
C LEU A 564 5.01 -35.28 5.34
N TYR A 565 4.33 -34.23 5.78
CA TYR A 565 4.78 -32.85 5.63
C TYR A 565 5.38 -32.31 6.94
N ASP A 566 6.56 -31.67 6.86
CA ASP A 566 7.11 -30.93 7.99
C ASP A 566 6.50 -29.52 8.07
N ILE A 567 5.36 -29.41 8.75
CA ILE A 567 4.61 -28.15 8.88
C ILE A 567 5.46 -27.03 9.52
N THR A 568 6.44 -27.37 10.35
CA THR A 568 7.31 -26.39 11.01
C THR A 568 8.30 -25.76 10.02
N LEU A 569 8.85 -26.55 9.11
CA LEU A 569 9.74 -26.04 8.07
C LEU A 569 8.95 -25.38 6.93
N ILE A 570 7.81 -25.95 6.54
CA ILE A 570 6.95 -25.39 5.50
C ILE A 570 6.47 -23.98 5.91
N GLN A 571 5.96 -23.80 7.13
CA GLN A 571 5.48 -22.49 7.56
C GLN A 571 6.58 -21.42 7.62
N ARG A 572 7.85 -21.81 7.72
CA ARG A 572 9.00 -20.88 7.75
C ARG A 572 9.49 -20.53 6.35
N ASN A 573 9.37 -21.45 5.39
CA ASN A 573 10.00 -21.33 4.09
C ASN A 573 9.01 -21.10 2.94
N CYS A 574 7.72 -21.38 3.13
CA CYS A 574 6.67 -21.12 2.15
C CYS A 574 5.80 -19.93 2.58
N ASP A 575 5.36 -19.15 1.60
CA ASP A 575 4.45 -18.02 1.81
C ASP A 575 3.03 -18.55 2.00
N TYR A 576 2.61 -19.44 1.10
CA TYR A 576 1.30 -20.09 1.11
C TYR A 576 1.44 -21.61 0.98
N VAL A 577 0.45 -22.33 1.49
CA VAL A 577 0.26 -23.76 1.25
C VAL A 577 -1.14 -24.00 0.74
N ILE A 578 -1.26 -24.62 -0.43
CA ILE A 578 -2.52 -25.03 -1.02
C ILE A 578 -2.79 -26.45 -0.55
N LEU A 579 -3.87 -26.67 0.19
CA LEU A 579 -4.38 -28.02 0.43
C LEU A 579 -5.24 -28.44 -0.74
N GLU A 580 -4.83 -29.46 -1.48
CA GLU A 580 -5.68 -30.01 -2.53
C GLU A 580 -6.92 -30.66 -1.92
N GLY A 581 -8.07 -30.00 -2.07
CA GLY A 581 -9.38 -30.48 -1.65
C GLY A 581 -10.09 -31.31 -2.71
N HIS A 582 -9.34 -31.95 -3.60
CA HIS A 582 -9.83 -32.81 -4.66
C HIS A 582 -8.88 -34.00 -4.83
N SER A 583 -9.23 -34.96 -5.69
CA SER A 583 -8.44 -36.19 -5.88
C SER A 583 -8.34 -37.09 -4.64
N PHE A 584 -9.24 -36.93 -3.69
CA PHE A 584 -9.34 -37.83 -2.53
C PHE A 584 -9.68 -39.27 -2.95
N TRP A 585 -10.53 -39.44 -3.96
CA TRP A 585 -10.84 -40.73 -4.58
C TRP A 585 -10.28 -40.74 -6.01
N ARG A 586 -9.25 -41.55 -6.25
CA ARG A 586 -8.55 -41.65 -7.55
C ARG A 586 -9.21 -42.68 -8.49
N HIS A 587 -8.91 -42.55 -9.78
CA HIS A 587 -9.33 -43.44 -10.87
C HIS A 587 -9.00 -44.93 -10.67
N ASN A 588 -8.01 -45.26 -9.83
CA ASN A 588 -7.60 -46.64 -9.52
C ASN A 588 -8.30 -47.25 -8.29
N SER A 589 -9.26 -46.56 -7.68
CA SER A 589 -10.10 -47.16 -6.64
C SER A 589 -11.10 -48.14 -7.26
N SER A 590 -11.25 -49.31 -6.65
CA SER A 590 -12.32 -50.27 -6.99
C SER A 590 -13.70 -49.83 -6.48
N THR A 591 -13.79 -48.69 -5.79
CA THR A 591 -15.01 -48.16 -5.18
C THR A 591 -15.24 -46.70 -5.57
N ALA A 592 -16.49 -46.38 -5.91
CA ALA A 592 -16.91 -45.02 -6.19
C ALA A 592 -16.93 -44.16 -4.91
N GLY A 593 -16.59 -42.88 -5.05
CA GLY A 593 -16.60 -41.94 -3.94
C GLY A 593 -16.50 -40.48 -4.39
N HIS A 594 -16.65 -39.56 -3.43
CA HIS A 594 -16.70 -38.12 -3.71
C HIS A 594 -15.30 -37.57 -4.00
N PHE A 595 -15.06 -37.16 -5.24
CA PHE A 595 -13.76 -36.63 -5.70
C PHE A 595 -13.29 -35.37 -4.95
N SER A 596 -14.21 -34.51 -4.50
CA SER A 596 -13.92 -33.24 -3.80
C SER A 596 -14.90 -33.01 -2.65
N ILE A 597 -14.70 -33.69 -1.53
CA ILE A 597 -15.58 -33.64 -0.36
C ILE A 597 -15.08 -32.63 0.69
N MET A 598 -15.96 -31.71 1.08
CA MET A 598 -15.60 -30.65 2.03
C MET A 598 -15.73 -31.09 3.49
N PHE A 599 -16.85 -31.69 3.89
CA PHE A 599 -17.17 -31.94 5.31
C PHE A 599 -17.09 -33.41 5.70
N LYS A 600 -16.59 -33.69 6.90
CA LYS A 600 -16.39 -35.05 7.43
C LYS A 600 -17.66 -35.78 7.88
N ASP A 601 -18.76 -35.06 8.10
CA ASP A 601 -20.01 -35.58 8.67
C ASP A 601 -20.98 -36.15 7.62
N HIS A 602 -20.48 -36.51 6.43
CA HIS A 602 -21.30 -37.12 5.39
C HIS A 602 -21.56 -38.61 5.68
N PRO A 603 -22.83 -39.08 5.62
CA PRO A 603 -23.17 -40.46 6.00
C PRO A 603 -22.55 -41.52 5.09
N ASP A 604 -22.30 -41.18 3.83
CA ASP A 604 -21.76 -42.11 2.82
C ASP A 604 -20.22 -42.06 2.71
N LEU A 605 -19.53 -41.41 3.65
CA LEU A 605 -18.06 -41.40 3.69
C LEU A 605 -17.51 -42.67 4.34
N PRO A 606 -16.79 -43.55 3.61
CA PRO A 606 -16.14 -44.72 4.18
C PRO A 606 -14.99 -44.33 5.13
N ASP A 607 -14.30 -43.23 4.85
CA ASP A 607 -13.27 -42.64 5.70
C ASP A 607 -13.54 -41.14 5.90
N ARG A 608 -13.88 -40.77 7.13
CA ARG A 608 -14.17 -39.36 7.51
C ARG A 608 -12.93 -38.48 7.54
N THR A 609 -11.73 -39.08 7.55
CA THR A 609 -10.48 -38.33 7.55
C THR A 609 -10.14 -37.77 6.17
N MET A 610 -10.62 -38.42 5.10
CA MET A 610 -10.40 -38.05 3.69
C MET A 610 -11.32 -36.91 3.25
N THR A 611 -11.31 -35.81 3.99
CA THR A 611 -12.08 -34.60 3.70
C THR A 611 -11.24 -33.36 3.84
N LEU A 612 -11.61 -32.31 3.10
CA LEU A 612 -10.88 -31.04 3.16
C LEU A 612 -10.94 -30.42 4.56
N GLU A 613 -12.09 -30.48 5.24
CA GLU A 613 -12.25 -30.05 6.62
C GLU A 613 -11.29 -30.78 7.57
N SER A 614 -11.19 -32.11 7.46
CA SER A 614 -10.34 -32.92 8.33
C SER A 614 -8.87 -32.56 8.15
N ILE A 615 -8.37 -32.52 6.91
CA ILE A 615 -6.97 -32.16 6.62
C ILE A 615 -6.69 -30.71 7.05
N ALA A 616 -7.57 -29.78 6.72
CA ALA A 616 -7.42 -28.38 7.10
C ALA A 616 -7.37 -28.22 8.62
N THR A 617 -8.22 -28.93 9.36
CA THR A 617 -8.25 -28.89 10.82
C THR A 617 -6.96 -29.44 11.44
N ASP A 618 -6.42 -30.56 10.91
CA ASP A 618 -5.14 -31.12 11.36
C ASP A 618 -3.99 -30.12 11.14
N TRP A 619 -3.92 -29.53 9.94
CA TRP A 619 -2.90 -28.53 9.62
C TRP A 619 -3.03 -27.25 10.43
N LEU A 620 -4.24 -26.76 10.66
CA LEU A 620 -4.50 -25.57 11.48
C LEU A 620 -4.11 -25.76 12.94
N SER A 621 -4.07 -27.01 13.44
CA SER A 621 -3.57 -27.32 14.78
C SER A 621 -2.04 -27.18 14.90
N LEU A 622 -1.33 -27.25 13.77
CA LEU A 622 0.13 -27.22 13.67
C LEU A 622 0.67 -25.88 13.13
N LEU A 623 -0.16 -25.12 12.41
CA LEU A 623 0.19 -23.82 11.84
C LEU A 623 -0.03 -22.67 12.83
N ASN A 624 0.97 -21.79 12.94
CA ASN A 624 0.85 -20.57 13.74
C ASN A 624 0.08 -19.44 13.03
N ASN A 625 -0.06 -19.52 11.71
CA ASN A 625 -0.76 -18.51 10.91
C ASN A 625 -1.75 -19.16 9.95
N ARG A 626 -3.05 -18.98 10.25
CA ARG A 626 -4.15 -19.51 9.44
C ARG A 626 -4.19 -18.91 8.02
N SER A 627 -3.71 -17.68 7.83
CA SER A 627 -3.74 -17.01 6.52
C SER A 627 -2.76 -17.59 5.50
N LYS A 628 -1.89 -18.53 5.91
CA LYS A 628 -0.99 -19.25 5.00
C LYS A 628 -1.68 -20.40 4.27
N LEU A 629 -2.80 -20.88 4.80
CA LEU A 629 -3.49 -22.04 4.26
C LEU A 629 -4.51 -21.60 3.22
N ILE A 630 -4.39 -22.13 2.02
CA ILE A 630 -5.32 -21.93 0.91
C ILE A 630 -6.02 -23.25 0.63
N LEU A 631 -7.33 -23.21 0.47
CA LEU A 631 -8.14 -24.39 0.19
C LEU A 631 -8.28 -24.54 -1.33
N GLY A 632 -7.69 -25.59 -1.90
CA GLY A 632 -7.75 -25.88 -3.33
C GLY A 632 -9.04 -26.61 -3.69
N LEU A 633 -9.85 -26.01 -4.57
CA LEU A 633 -11.05 -26.62 -5.13
C LEU A 633 -10.80 -26.92 -6.61
N SER A 634 -11.42 -27.99 -7.13
CA SER A 634 -11.34 -28.31 -8.57
C SER A 634 -12.62 -27.89 -9.28
N ALA A 635 -12.46 -27.30 -10.46
CA ALA A 635 -13.54 -27.09 -11.42
C ALA A 635 -13.76 -28.33 -12.33
N GLU A 636 -12.88 -29.33 -12.25
CA GLU A 636 -12.97 -30.57 -13.04
C GLU A 636 -13.94 -31.55 -12.37
N GLY A 637 -14.83 -32.15 -13.17
CA GLY A 637 -15.65 -33.28 -12.76
C GLY A 637 -14.91 -34.61 -12.90
N HIS A 638 -15.31 -35.62 -12.13
CA HIS A 638 -14.79 -36.98 -12.25
C HIS A 638 -15.91 -37.96 -12.60
N ILE A 639 -15.60 -38.95 -13.44
CA ILE A 639 -16.53 -40.00 -13.86
C ILE A 639 -15.93 -41.37 -13.52
N GLN A 640 -16.78 -42.26 -13.00
CA GLN A 640 -16.47 -43.68 -12.80
C GLN A 640 -17.63 -44.52 -13.28
N MET A 641 -17.33 -45.66 -13.89
CA MET A 641 -18.34 -46.63 -14.29
C MET A 641 -18.64 -47.53 -13.09
N LEU A 642 -19.91 -47.60 -12.69
CA LEU A 642 -20.34 -48.45 -11.57
C LEU A 642 -20.29 -49.93 -11.97
N ALA A 643 -19.81 -50.77 -11.06
CA ALA A 643 -19.83 -52.22 -11.23
C ALA A 643 -21.26 -52.81 -11.14
N ASP A 644 -22.17 -52.11 -10.47
CA ASP A 644 -23.59 -52.44 -10.37
C ASP A 644 -24.44 -51.15 -10.45
N ASN A 645 -25.46 -51.17 -11.31
CA ASN A 645 -26.36 -50.04 -11.56
C ASN A 645 -27.60 -50.04 -10.64
N SER A 646 -27.75 -51.04 -9.77
CA SER A 646 -28.90 -51.20 -8.86
C SER A 646 -28.98 -50.14 -7.74
N HIS A 647 -27.89 -49.41 -7.49
CA HIS A 647 -27.76 -48.42 -6.41
C HIS A 647 -27.56 -46.97 -6.93
N GLY A 648 -27.98 -46.66 -8.16
CA GLY A 648 -27.75 -45.36 -8.81
C GLY A 648 -28.52 -44.15 -8.26
N ASP A 649 -29.38 -44.32 -7.25
CA ASP A 649 -30.12 -43.21 -6.63
C ASP A 649 -29.23 -42.37 -5.71
N VAL A 650 -28.47 -41.45 -6.31
CA VAL A 650 -27.85 -40.35 -5.57
C VAL A 650 -28.99 -39.45 -5.08
N ARG A 651 -29.30 -39.52 -3.79
CA ARG A 651 -30.24 -38.60 -3.14
C ARG A 651 -29.71 -37.17 -3.29
N LEU A 652 -30.35 -36.37 -4.15
CA LEU A 652 -30.16 -34.93 -4.19
C LEU A 652 -30.62 -34.34 -2.85
N TYR A 653 -29.70 -34.11 -1.92
CA TYR A 653 -30.03 -33.44 -0.67
C TYR A 653 -30.23 -31.94 -0.94
N SER A 654 -31.45 -31.47 -0.66
CA SER A 654 -31.81 -30.06 -0.66
C SER A 654 -30.88 -29.26 0.25
N THR A 655 -30.40 -28.13 -0.25
CA THR A 655 -29.72 -27.10 0.53
C THR A 655 -30.52 -26.75 1.78
N ARG A 656 -29.92 -26.90 2.97
CA ARG A 656 -30.46 -26.33 4.21
C ARG A 656 -30.34 -24.81 4.13
N THR A 657 -31.39 -24.14 3.67
CA THR A 657 -31.58 -22.71 3.95
C THR A 657 -31.98 -22.56 5.41
N THR A 658 -31.16 -21.84 6.16
CA THR A 658 -31.52 -21.36 7.48
C THR A 658 -32.62 -20.29 7.33
N GLY A 659 -33.81 -20.61 7.79
CA GLY A 659 -34.84 -19.61 8.09
C GLY A 659 -35.92 -19.45 7.02
N ASP A 660 -37.11 -19.84 7.47
CA ASP A 660 -38.43 -19.33 7.08
C ASP A 660 -39.21 -19.92 5.91
N THR A 661 -40.51 -19.99 6.21
CA THR A 661 -41.67 -20.55 5.52
C THR A 661 -41.88 -20.03 4.09
N ASP A 662 -42.02 -20.92 3.11
CA ASP A 662 -43.29 -21.15 2.37
C ASP A 662 -43.09 -22.06 1.15
N LYS A 663 -44.20 -22.67 0.73
CA LYS A 663 -44.32 -23.65 -0.36
C LYS A 663 -44.15 -23.06 -1.76
N ASP A 664 -43.73 -23.94 -2.67
CA ASP A 664 -43.99 -23.93 -4.12
C ASP A 664 -43.51 -22.73 -4.96
N SER A 665 -42.26 -22.82 -5.46
CA SER A 665 -41.95 -22.52 -6.87
C SER A 665 -40.52 -22.94 -7.21
N ILE A 666 -40.37 -24.00 -8.00
CA ILE A 666 -39.11 -24.35 -8.66
C ILE A 666 -38.98 -23.42 -9.87
N SER A 667 -38.16 -22.38 -9.76
CA SER A 667 -37.59 -21.69 -10.92
C SER A 667 -36.08 -21.78 -10.87
N GLN A 668 -35.50 -22.26 -11.97
CA GLN A 668 -34.08 -22.39 -12.25
C GLN A 668 -33.28 -21.23 -11.66
N SER A 669 -32.47 -21.52 -10.64
CA SER A 669 -31.44 -20.61 -10.16
C SER A 669 -30.12 -20.98 -10.82
N GLU A 670 -29.62 -20.05 -11.62
CA GLU A 670 -28.27 -20.01 -12.16
C GLU A 670 -27.23 -20.26 -11.06
N VAL A 671 -26.33 -21.21 -11.31
CA VAL A 671 -25.09 -21.36 -10.56
C VAL A 671 -24.14 -20.27 -11.07
N VAL A 672 -24.07 -19.16 -10.34
CA VAL A 672 -23.04 -18.13 -10.55
C VAL A 672 -21.81 -18.55 -9.73
N PHE A 673 -20.72 -18.83 -10.45
CA PHE A 673 -19.39 -19.11 -9.89
C PHE A 673 -18.74 -17.87 -9.28
#